data_AF-A0A1V2QP60-F1
#
_entry.id   AF-A0A1V2QP60-F1
#
_cell.length_a   1.000
_cell.length_b   1.000
_cell.length_c   1.000
_cell.angle_alpha   90.00
_cell.angle_beta   90.00
_cell.angle_gamma   90.00
#
_symmetry.space_group_name_H-M   'P 1'
#
loop_
_entity.id
_entity.type
_entity.pdbx_description
1 polymer ?
#
loop_
_entity_poly.entity_id
_entity_poly.type
_entity_poly.pdbx_seq_one_letter_code
_entity_poly.pdbx_strand_id
1 'polypeptide(L)'
;MPRPALFSYEGALRVLGRYDRPWLDKADVFLGVGILVGGAVEPDVLSLVDPKNEATASLRKILDGITDKLTGLNGVHRHELIAAAHTIIAVTSVFDAFRDEIGPVFDTLQVTDREKFRALGAEPDGKKEVTALPSLTALNVPAPNATRGFQENLTIELSRFFAIATDLVTEFLDGLGARPPQFHGTRFRHAMATTSREKYTHHYLGLAGAIPEFRIWALLGEHAATRAAIRRSDAKFAEALEAVRTESLEVFSTLLSQLSSGQLPPSRTYRKKLEHAATAVLGKPLLRGGSDTSTIDAVFPTVERGFVAPGYRLTVYHEKTQPSSEGWWDRHTEVRDDIDTFLAAHLSGPDSTTLPLLVLGNPGAGKSLLVDVLAARLPADRFTVVTVQLRKVRAEDPVHEQIETALTEVFAERVGWGRLADECEDSTRVVLLDGFDELIQASGVQQSAYIQQVRDFQEREADLGRPVAVVITSRMLVADRARIPVGVPIVKLEEFDDERVDRWLEAWNDANTSTSGFRPLSQAQLVHHSDLARQPLILLMLVIYAADPDNPPLDDHNLSKAELYGRLIRSFILRQVRDKSSRRPSEDHVTTRAAQSGWQLGIAALAMFNRGRQYVTDRELNQDLAVFAPAEATAPATTLDTPVSDADRTVENFFFIHAAALNEKAETGRRSYEFLHATFGEYLIAEVTLTLLRQMVVQRALPAANPYLRSAPPDDSLLYTLISHQPFVKRKPILELAAGLFAALDQGTRTGVLAVLDDLIRSFHDRARSDPHPDYAPARTTLVSRIATYSANLVCLRVLLDKDVPTPVQSLFRHEEDSLDPWRSTVRLWQSGLDKEGWQSLVDELTLVHDGSWHITRREVDLEGAAGKEAQLLGDATLEGMMHTGRIFVSDDITSAPDEQFLLRKLARWIVLTSGTTGRRGIPYDVDALNGIISRLDAGTPMNRGARACMSSALSREAQRLPRDVVERGLRHLIPKTPEECRDREIRPFELISAVCSHPDLVGLGVLPAELLPHLFRGHSLTALPAVVLTWLTVTSGDQRVDGAFHEFAAQVGEAARPYLGVGDSAYLPVEAFDYLAHQRAVEPPFGETLLRVLYEVSHAVAGAVEPRTFLDVVERFANSSAESRPDDASIEGFITAYLADRGVDIAAGGTSSAPDVLRRLAGEQDERHQSDA
;
A
#
# COMPACT_ATOMS: atom_id res chain seq x y z
N MET A 1 59.68 18.11 17.63
CA MET A 1 58.62 17.22 18.14
C MET A 1 58.24 16.23 17.04
N PRO A 2 57.89 14.98 17.37
CA PRO A 2 57.37 14.02 16.40
C PRO A 2 55.98 14.49 15.91
N ARG A 3 55.67 14.27 14.62
CA ARG A 3 54.38 14.66 14.02
C ARG A 3 53.25 13.79 14.60
N PRO A 4 52.03 14.33 14.80
CA PRO A 4 50.88 13.53 15.23
C PRO A 4 50.51 12.47 14.19
N ALA A 5 49.95 11.36 14.66
CA ALA A 5 49.56 10.20 13.87
C ALA A 5 48.39 10.52 12.91
N LEU A 6 48.42 9.99 11.69
CA LEU A 6 47.40 10.17 10.65
C LEU A 6 46.03 9.63 11.09
N PHE A 7 46.00 8.47 11.76
CA PHE A 7 44.78 7.89 12.33
C PHE A 7 44.55 8.42 13.74
N SER A 8 44.16 9.69 13.80
CA SER A 8 43.71 10.37 15.01
C SER A 8 42.66 11.42 14.63
N TYR A 9 41.89 11.89 15.62
CA TYR A 9 40.95 13.00 15.41
C TYR A 9 41.66 14.26 14.89
N GLU A 10 42.85 14.58 15.42
CA GLU A 10 43.71 15.67 14.93
C GLU A 10 44.22 15.42 13.49
N GLY A 11 44.50 14.16 13.16
CA GLY A 11 44.83 13.72 11.80
C GLY A 11 43.70 13.96 10.80
N ALA A 12 42.45 13.66 11.17
CA ALA A 12 41.26 13.97 10.35
C ALA A 12 41.13 15.48 10.08
N LEU A 13 41.28 16.29 11.13
CA LEU A 13 41.27 17.76 11.03
C LEU A 13 42.41 18.31 10.17
N ARG A 14 43.59 17.69 10.24
CA ARG A 14 44.75 18.08 9.43
C ARG A 14 44.58 17.74 7.96
N VAL A 15 43.93 16.61 7.62
CA VAL A 15 43.57 16.30 6.23
C VAL A 15 42.63 17.35 5.67
N LEU A 16 41.63 17.76 6.46
CA LEU A 16 40.68 18.82 6.10
C LEU A 16 41.31 20.22 5.94
N GLY A 17 42.56 20.45 6.40
CA GLY A 17 43.17 21.78 6.49
C GLY A 17 44.51 21.99 5.75
N ARG A 18 44.92 21.13 4.81
CA ARG A 18 46.24 21.22 4.16
C ARG A 18 46.19 22.16 2.94
N TYR A 19 46.93 23.28 2.83
CA TYR A 19 48.38 23.49 2.91
C TYR A 19 48.80 24.91 3.39
N ASP A 20 49.04 25.16 4.69
CA ASP A 20 50.17 26.01 5.16
C ASP A 20 50.33 26.09 6.69
N ARG A 21 51.60 26.11 7.14
CA ARG A 21 52.12 26.44 8.51
C ARG A 21 51.74 27.89 8.90
N PRO A 22 51.83 28.41 10.17
CA PRO A 22 52.60 28.01 11.36
C PRO A 22 51.77 27.98 12.67
N TRP A 23 50.44 27.98 12.59
CA TRP A 23 49.57 28.10 13.76
C TRP A 23 49.40 26.78 14.53
N LEU A 24 49.52 25.63 13.84
CA LEU A 24 49.58 24.30 14.46
C LEU A 24 50.84 24.11 15.32
N ASP A 25 51.97 24.74 14.97
CA ASP A 25 53.17 24.76 15.82
C ASP A 25 52.93 25.55 17.13
N LYS A 26 51.94 26.47 17.16
CA LYS A 26 51.50 27.15 18.41
C LYS A 26 50.54 26.29 19.24
N ALA A 27 49.77 25.39 18.61
CA ALA A 27 48.96 24.41 19.32
C ALA A 27 49.85 23.37 20.03
N ASP A 28 50.93 22.92 19.38
CA ASP A 28 51.98 22.07 19.98
C ASP A 28 52.69 22.75 21.17
N VAL A 29 52.89 24.07 21.12
CA VAL A 29 53.47 24.85 22.24
C VAL A 29 52.44 25.06 23.36
N PHE A 30 51.16 25.21 23.07
CA PHE A 30 50.12 25.39 24.10
C PHE A 30 49.79 24.07 24.82
N LEU A 31 49.79 22.95 24.09
CA LEU A 31 49.66 21.60 24.65
C LEU A 31 50.96 21.13 25.34
N GLY A 32 52.13 21.61 24.90
CA GLY A 32 53.44 21.28 25.48
C GLY A 32 53.83 22.07 26.73
N VAL A 33 53.25 23.26 26.97
CA VAL A 33 53.62 24.12 28.11
C VAL A 33 52.78 23.84 29.38
N GLY A 34 51.68 23.10 29.28
CA GLY A 34 50.85 22.73 30.43
C GLY A 34 51.36 21.59 31.32
N ILE A 35 52.39 20.85 30.93
CA ILE A 35 52.77 19.57 31.59
C ILE A 35 54.18 19.58 32.22
N LEU A 36 54.98 20.65 32.09
CA LEU A 36 56.42 20.58 32.46
C LEU A 36 56.91 21.49 33.60
N VAL A 37 56.04 22.08 34.42
CA VAL A 37 56.47 22.69 35.71
C VAL A 37 55.51 22.30 36.82
N GLY A 38 55.94 21.37 37.67
CA GLY A 38 55.16 20.92 38.83
C GLY A 38 55.85 19.83 39.65
N GLY A 39 57.17 19.92 39.85
CA GLY A 39 57.84 19.15 40.88
C GLY A 39 57.58 19.79 42.25
N ALA A 40 56.99 19.00 43.16
CA ALA A 40 56.79 19.25 44.59
C ALA A 40 55.87 20.43 44.99
N VAL A 41 54.72 20.11 45.59
CA VAL A 41 54.14 20.63 46.86
C VAL A 41 52.62 20.32 46.89
N GLU A 42 52.22 19.64 47.97
CA GLU A 42 50.89 19.41 48.59
C GLU A 42 49.59 19.13 47.79
N PRO A 43 48.73 18.19 48.25
CA PRO A 43 47.64 17.63 47.47
C PRO A 43 46.26 18.24 47.78
N ASP A 44 46.06 19.56 47.72
CA ASP A 44 44.73 20.12 48.04
C ASP A 44 44.29 21.42 47.32
N VAL A 45 44.79 21.72 46.11
CA VAL A 45 44.35 22.93 45.35
C VAL A 45 43.90 22.65 43.90
N LEU A 46 43.85 21.40 43.44
CA LEU A 46 43.47 21.07 42.05
C LEU A 46 41.99 20.66 41.82
N SER A 47 41.08 20.99 42.74
CA SER A 47 39.65 20.65 42.59
C SER A 47 38.77 21.74 41.96
N LEU A 48 39.34 22.79 41.35
CA LEU A 48 38.56 23.96 40.89
C LEU A 48 38.71 24.36 39.42
N VAL A 49 39.30 23.52 38.56
CA VAL A 49 39.23 23.71 37.10
C VAL A 49 38.93 22.37 36.45
N ASP A 50 37.74 22.27 35.85
CA ASP A 50 37.27 21.09 35.12
C ASP A 50 38.01 20.97 33.77
N PRO A 51 38.90 19.98 33.58
CA PRO A 51 39.75 19.88 32.38
C PRO A 51 38.98 19.60 31.08
N LYS A 52 37.70 19.21 31.16
CA LYS A 52 36.85 18.92 29.99
C LYS A 52 36.39 20.18 29.24
N ASN A 53 36.20 21.31 29.94
CA ASN A 53 35.66 22.52 29.34
C ASN A 53 36.71 23.36 28.58
N GLU A 54 37.97 23.33 29.02
CA GLU A 54 39.07 24.01 28.31
C GLU A 54 39.55 23.24 27.06
N ALA A 55 39.54 21.91 27.11
CA ALA A 55 39.87 21.07 25.97
C ALA A 55 38.85 21.23 24.83
N THR A 56 37.55 21.29 25.15
CA THR A 56 36.47 21.50 24.16
C THR A 56 36.46 22.92 23.59
N ALA A 57 36.77 23.94 24.39
CA ALA A 57 36.93 25.32 23.91
C ALA A 57 38.14 25.51 22.97
N SER A 58 39.24 24.79 23.24
CA SER A 58 40.44 24.78 22.39
C SER A 58 40.20 24.02 21.08
N LEU A 59 39.46 22.91 21.13
CA LEU A 59 39.02 22.15 19.96
C LEU A 59 38.14 23.04 19.04
N ARG A 60 37.20 23.80 19.62
CA ARG A 60 36.31 24.70 18.87
C ARG A 60 37.09 25.78 18.11
N LYS A 61 38.08 26.43 18.74
CA LYS A 61 38.95 27.42 18.07
C LYS A 61 39.78 26.82 16.93
N ILE A 62 40.24 25.57 17.08
CA ILE A 62 40.97 24.85 16.04
C ILE A 62 40.04 24.51 14.86
N LEU A 63 38.81 24.08 15.18
CA LEU A 63 37.76 23.76 14.21
C LEU A 63 37.31 24.99 13.42
N ASP A 64 37.05 26.12 14.09
CA ASP A 64 36.60 27.38 13.45
C ASP A 64 37.61 27.86 12.38
N GLY A 65 38.92 27.80 12.68
CA GLY A 65 39.97 28.19 11.74
C GLY A 65 40.19 27.23 10.57
N ILE A 66 39.70 25.98 10.68
CA ILE A 66 39.68 24.99 9.59
C ILE A 66 38.45 25.23 8.71
N THR A 67 37.30 25.53 9.30
CA THR A 67 36.06 25.87 8.59
C THR A 67 36.27 27.08 7.67
N ASP A 68 36.92 28.15 8.15
CA ASP A 68 37.26 29.35 7.36
C ASP A 68 38.17 29.09 6.15
N LYS A 69 38.93 27.98 6.16
CA LYS A 69 39.80 27.58 5.03
C LYS A 69 39.12 26.58 4.10
N LEU A 70 38.30 25.69 4.64
CA LEU A 70 37.47 24.76 3.89
C LEU A 70 36.43 25.49 3.03
N THR A 71 35.87 26.60 3.49
CA THR A 71 34.95 27.46 2.71
C THR A 71 35.58 28.02 1.44
N GLY A 72 36.92 28.11 1.36
CA GLY A 72 37.66 28.52 0.15
C GLY A 72 37.97 27.38 -0.84
N LEU A 73 37.71 26.11 -0.48
CA LEU A 73 37.93 24.94 -1.33
C LEU A 73 36.62 24.52 -2.01
N ASN A 74 36.60 24.54 -3.34
CA ASN A 74 35.42 24.27 -4.16
C ASN A 74 35.51 22.90 -4.89
N GLY A 75 34.35 22.28 -5.13
CA GLY A 75 34.21 21.11 -6.01
C GLY A 75 34.75 19.77 -5.46
N VAL A 76 35.41 19.00 -6.34
CA VAL A 76 35.81 17.59 -6.15
C VAL A 76 36.76 17.38 -4.98
N HIS A 77 37.75 18.27 -4.83
CA HIS A 77 38.74 18.21 -3.77
C HIS A 77 38.10 18.21 -2.37
N ARG A 78 36.97 18.89 -2.20
CA ARG A 78 36.27 18.94 -0.91
C ARG A 78 35.58 17.61 -0.58
N HIS A 79 34.94 16.96 -1.55
CA HIS A 79 34.30 15.65 -1.34
C HIS A 79 35.31 14.57 -0.95
N GLU A 80 36.48 14.54 -1.62
CA GLU A 80 37.56 13.61 -1.30
C GLU A 80 38.12 13.83 0.12
N LEU A 81 38.27 15.09 0.54
CA LEU A 81 38.72 15.43 1.88
C LEU A 81 37.71 15.04 2.96
N ILE A 82 36.41 15.21 2.69
CA ILE A 82 35.33 14.81 3.61
C ILE A 82 35.27 13.28 3.75
N ALA A 83 35.35 12.54 2.64
CA ALA A 83 35.39 11.09 2.65
C ALA A 83 36.63 10.54 3.38
N ALA A 84 37.80 11.17 3.17
CA ALA A 84 39.02 10.82 3.87
C ALA A 84 38.93 11.12 5.39
N ALA A 85 38.36 12.27 5.78
CA ALA A 85 38.14 12.61 7.18
C ALA A 85 37.20 11.63 7.88
N HIS A 86 36.11 11.24 7.21
CA HIS A 86 35.19 10.21 7.69
C HIS A 86 35.90 8.86 7.89
N THR A 87 36.67 8.42 6.90
CA THR A 87 37.45 7.18 6.97
C THR A 87 38.41 7.19 8.16
N ILE A 88 39.11 8.31 8.38
CA ILE A 88 40.05 8.45 9.50
C ILE A 88 39.32 8.31 10.85
N ILE A 89 38.17 8.97 11.05
CA ILE A 89 37.46 8.86 12.33
C ILE A 89 36.89 7.45 12.56
N ALA A 90 36.44 6.76 11.50
CA ALA A 90 35.94 5.39 11.61
C ALA A 90 37.05 4.41 12.00
N VAL A 91 38.20 4.49 11.34
CA VAL A 91 39.38 3.67 11.66
C VAL A 91 39.91 4.00 13.07
N THR A 92 40.01 5.30 13.40
CA THR A 92 40.44 5.75 14.74
C THR A 92 39.57 5.17 15.84
N SER A 93 38.25 5.09 15.60
CA SER A 93 37.30 4.57 16.58
C SER A 93 37.51 3.10 16.92
N VAL A 94 37.97 2.29 15.96
CA VAL A 94 38.34 0.88 16.19
C VAL A 94 39.58 0.79 17.07
N PHE A 95 40.63 1.56 16.78
CA PHE A 95 41.87 1.55 17.56
C PHE A 95 41.72 2.17 18.94
N ASP A 96 40.89 3.19 19.10
CA ASP A 96 40.55 3.74 20.41
C ASP A 96 39.72 2.76 21.24
N ALA A 97 38.82 1.99 20.61
CA ALA A 97 38.13 0.90 21.31
C ALA A 97 39.11 -0.19 21.77
N PHE A 98 40.08 -0.57 20.94
CA PHE A 98 41.15 -1.47 21.38
C PHE A 98 41.96 -0.89 22.54
N ARG A 99 42.28 0.41 22.53
CA ARG A 99 43.00 1.05 23.65
C ARG A 99 42.20 1.00 24.95
N ASP A 100 40.89 1.26 24.89
CA ASP A 100 40.02 1.26 26.07
C ASP A 100 39.79 -0.16 26.63
N GLU A 101 39.60 -1.17 25.76
CA GLU A 101 39.32 -2.56 26.16
C GLU A 101 40.58 -3.33 26.57
N ILE A 102 41.74 -3.05 25.94
CA ILE A 102 43.03 -3.69 26.26
C ILE A 102 43.74 -2.95 27.40
N GLY A 103 43.49 -1.65 27.55
CA GLY A 103 44.15 -0.79 28.52
C GLY A 103 45.61 -0.46 28.14
N PRO A 104 46.45 -0.06 29.11
CA PRO A 104 47.77 0.54 28.84
C PRO A 104 48.78 -0.39 28.17
N VAL A 105 48.50 -1.70 28.09
CA VAL A 105 49.30 -2.66 27.34
C VAL A 105 49.26 -2.36 25.84
N PHE A 106 48.14 -1.84 25.32
CA PHE A 106 48.01 -1.50 23.90
C PHE A 106 49.04 -0.46 23.45
N ASP A 107 49.29 0.56 24.28
CA ASP A 107 50.25 1.62 23.96
C ASP A 107 51.71 1.12 23.93
N THR A 108 52.00 -0.01 24.60
CA THR A 108 53.33 -0.65 24.56
C THR A 108 53.63 -1.35 23.22
N LEU A 109 52.60 -1.65 22.43
CA LEU A 109 52.73 -2.29 21.11
C LEU A 109 53.23 -1.33 20.03
N GLN A 110 53.14 -0.01 20.25
CA GLN A 110 53.59 1.05 19.34
C GLN A 110 53.14 0.88 17.87
N VAL A 111 51.88 0.45 17.66
CA VAL A 111 51.32 0.22 16.32
C VAL A 111 51.35 1.52 15.49
N THR A 112 52.18 1.53 14.45
CA THR A 112 52.38 2.66 13.54
C THR A 112 51.21 2.83 12.56
N ASP A 113 51.02 4.02 11.99
CA ASP A 113 49.95 4.24 11.02
C ASP A 113 50.06 3.35 9.76
N ARG A 114 51.30 2.98 9.38
CA ARG A 114 51.52 2.04 8.27
C ARG A 114 51.07 0.63 8.63
N GLU A 115 51.23 0.23 9.89
CA GLU A 115 50.72 -1.05 10.40
C GLU A 115 49.20 -1.02 10.54
N LYS A 116 48.59 0.11 10.90
CA LYS A 116 47.12 0.27 10.90
C LYS A 116 46.51 0.06 9.51
N PHE A 117 47.12 0.61 8.46
CA PHE A 117 46.70 0.35 7.08
C PHE A 117 46.83 -1.14 6.71
N ARG A 118 47.98 -1.75 7.01
CA ARG A 118 48.23 -3.18 6.74
C ARG A 118 47.26 -4.09 7.48
N ALA A 119 46.96 -3.77 8.74
CA ALA A 119 45.98 -4.50 9.54
C ALA A 119 44.58 -4.45 8.92
N LEU A 120 44.24 -3.40 8.17
CA LEU A 120 42.97 -3.27 7.46
C LEU A 120 43.03 -3.68 5.98
N GLY A 121 44.12 -4.34 5.56
CA GLY A 121 44.26 -4.87 4.20
C GLY A 121 44.60 -3.85 3.11
N ALA A 122 45.04 -2.64 3.48
CA ALA A 122 45.49 -1.60 2.54
C ALA A 122 47.00 -1.35 2.68
N GLU A 123 47.72 -1.12 1.56
CA GLU A 123 49.13 -0.72 1.61
C GLU A 123 49.33 0.67 0.98
N PRO A 124 49.82 1.68 1.75
CA PRO A 124 50.08 3.00 1.20
C PRO A 124 51.36 3.02 0.37
N ASP A 125 51.27 3.58 -0.84
CA ASP A 125 52.42 3.83 -1.69
C ASP A 125 53.22 5.04 -1.18
N GLY A 126 54.51 4.88 -0.93
CA GLY A 126 55.41 5.97 -0.53
C GLY A 126 55.49 6.31 0.98
N LYS A 127 56.23 7.39 1.30
CA LYS A 127 56.55 7.84 2.69
C LYS A 127 55.82 9.11 3.13
N LYS A 128 54.96 9.71 2.29
CA LYS A 128 54.29 11.00 2.57
C LYS A 128 52.78 10.80 2.75
N GLU A 129 52.15 11.50 3.69
CA GLU A 129 50.69 11.42 3.90
C GLU A 129 49.84 11.75 2.65
N VAL A 130 50.33 12.60 1.75
CA VAL A 130 49.61 12.93 0.50
C VAL A 130 49.49 11.70 -0.41
N THR A 131 50.42 10.75 -0.34
CA THR A 131 50.33 9.49 -1.09
C THR A 131 49.46 8.45 -0.37
N ALA A 132 48.95 8.73 0.83
CA ALA A 132 48.03 7.85 1.57
C ALA A 132 46.54 8.17 1.34
N LEU A 133 46.19 9.34 0.76
CA LEU A 133 44.81 9.72 0.43
C LEU A 133 44.10 8.69 -0.48
N PRO A 134 44.72 8.21 -1.59
CA PRO A 134 44.13 7.14 -2.40
C PRO A 134 43.95 5.82 -1.64
N SER A 135 44.83 5.54 -0.66
CA SER A 135 44.73 4.35 0.18
C SER A 135 43.66 4.47 1.27
N LEU A 136 43.31 5.70 1.69
CA LEU A 136 42.17 5.95 2.59
C LEU A 136 40.84 5.74 1.85
N THR A 137 40.71 6.25 0.63
CA THR A 137 39.51 6.02 -0.18
C THR A 137 39.33 4.56 -0.58
N ALA A 138 40.42 3.80 -0.72
CA ALA A 138 40.39 2.36 -0.99
C ALA A 138 39.87 1.48 0.18
N LEU A 139 39.83 2.00 1.42
CA LEU A 139 39.35 1.24 2.58
C LEU A 139 37.82 1.02 2.59
N ASN A 140 37.07 1.58 1.62
CA ASN A 140 35.62 1.40 1.45
C ASN A 140 34.83 1.43 2.77
N VAL A 141 35.10 2.44 3.60
CA VAL A 141 34.38 2.63 4.86
C VAL A 141 32.97 3.17 4.55
N PRO A 142 31.90 2.54 5.05
CA PRO A 142 30.54 3.04 4.83
C PRO A 142 30.32 4.41 5.48
N ALA A 143 30.22 5.46 4.67
CA ALA A 143 29.88 6.81 5.14
C ALA A 143 28.37 7.02 5.19
N PRO A 144 27.85 7.80 6.17
CA PRO A 144 26.48 8.31 6.10
C PRO A 144 26.26 9.05 4.79
N ASN A 145 25.10 8.84 4.18
CA ASN A 145 24.74 9.49 2.92
C ASN A 145 23.23 9.80 2.92
N ALA A 146 22.72 10.37 1.83
CA ALA A 146 21.31 10.74 1.76
C ALA A 146 20.34 9.55 1.81
N THR A 147 20.78 8.37 1.36
CA THR A 147 19.96 7.14 1.37
C THR A 147 19.98 6.42 2.71
N ARG A 148 21.04 6.61 3.48
CA ARG A 148 21.33 5.94 4.75
C ARG A 148 21.84 7.00 5.72
N GLY A 149 20.92 7.51 6.54
CA GLY A 149 21.23 8.51 7.57
C GLY A 149 22.27 8.01 8.58
N PHE A 150 22.72 8.89 9.48
CA PHE A 150 23.81 8.57 10.41
C PHE A 150 23.53 7.32 11.25
N GLN A 151 22.34 7.19 11.85
CA GLN A 151 21.98 6.07 12.73
C GLN A 151 21.77 4.75 11.98
N GLU A 152 21.14 4.80 10.81
CA GLU A 152 20.92 3.62 9.96
C GLU A 152 22.27 3.07 9.47
N ASN A 153 23.14 3.96 8.99
CA ASN A 153 24.50 3.60 8.61
C ASN A 153 25.31 3.07 9.80
N LEU A 154 25.21 3.71 10.98
CA LEU A 154 25.88 3.28 12.21
C LEU A 154 25.45 1.87 12.64
N THR A 155 24.16 1.58 12.60
CA THR A 155 23.58 0.35 13.13
C THR A 155 23.77 -0.85 12.21
N ILE A 156 23.80 -0.64 10.89
CA ILE A 156 23.87 -1.72 9.90
C ILE A 156 25.29 -1.83 9.32
N GLU A 157 25.70 -0.87 8.49
CA GLU A 157 26.89 -1.01 7.65
C GLU A 157 28.19 -0.72 8.40
N LEU A 158 28.24 0.37 9.18
CA LEU A 158 29.40 0.66 10.02
C LEU A 158 29.58 -0.39 11.12
N SER A 159 28.49 -0.94 11.67
CA SER A 159 28.58 -2.05 12.63
C SER A 159 29.22 -3.30 12.00
N ARG A 160 28.89 -3.60 10.73
CA ARG A 160 29.55 -4.66 9.97
C ARG A 160 31.03 -4.33 9.72
N PHE A 161 31.34 -3.10 9.31
CA PHE A 161 32.72 -2.64 9.15
C PHE A 161 33.52 -2.77 10.45
N PHE A 162 32.99 -2.32 11.59
CA PHE A 162 33.66 -2.42 12.89
C PHE A 162 33.90 -3.88 13.29
N ALA A 163 32.97 -4.79 13.02
CA ALA A 163 33.18 -6.21 13.26
C ALA A 163 34.32 -6.78 12.42
N ILE A 164 34.33 -6.51 11.11
CA ILE A 164 35.39 -6.95 10.18
C ILE A 164 36.74 -6.35 10.58
N ALA A 165 36.79 -5.04 10.83
CA ALA A 165 38.00 -4.34 11.25
C ALA A 165 38.53 -4.88 12.59
N THR A 166 37.65 -5.21 13.53
CA THR A 166 38.04 -5.83 14.81
C THR A 166 38.68 -7.20 14.58
N ASP A 167 38.09 -8.04 13.72
CA ASP A 167 38.65 -9.36 13.42
C ASP A 167 40.02 -9.25 12.72
N LEU A 168 40.14 -8.37 11.73
CA LEU A 168 41.40 -8.13 11.00
C LEU A 168 42.51 -7.58 11.91
N VAL A 169 42.19 -6.61 12.77
CA VAL A 169 43.17 -6.07 13.73
C VAL A 169 43.53 -7.12 14.77
N THR A 170 42.59 -7.94 15.22
CA THR A 170 42.88 -9.05 16.16
C THR A 170 43.83 -10.07 15.53
N GLU A 171 43.61 -10.46 14.27
CA GLU A 171 44.50 -11.34 13.52
C GLU A 171 45.91 -10.73 13.37
N PHE A 172 45.99 -9.44 13.04
CA PHE A 172 47.26 -8.72 12.97
C PHE A 172 48.01 -8.75 14.31
N LEU A 173 47.31 -8.50 15.42
CA LEU A 173 47.89 -8.49 16.77
C LEU A 173 48.32 -9.89 17.24
N ASP A 174 47.59 -10.95 16.86
CA ASP A 174 47.97 -12.35 17.12
C ASP A 174 49.27 -12.74 16.41
N GLY A 175 49.59 -12.09 15.29
CA GLY A 175 50.84 -12.27 14.55
C GLY A 175 52.08 -11.63 15.20
N LEU A 176 51.90 -10.80 16.24
CA LEU A 176 53.01 -10.12 16.93
C LEU A 176 53.61 -11.00 18.04
N GLY A 177 54.94 -11.00 18.17
CA GLY A 177 55.66 -11.82 19.17
C GLY A 177 55.36 -11.50 20.64
N ALA A 178 54.72 -10.36 20.93
CA ALA A 178 54.25 -9.95 22.25
C ALA A 178 52.73 -10.14 22.36
N ARG A 179 52.29 -11.40 22.50
CA ARG A 179 50.87 -11.75 22.49
C ARG A 179 50.16 -11.31 23.79
N PRO A 180 49.13 -10.46 23.72
CA PRO A 180 48.32 -10.12 24.90
C PRO A 180 47.43 -11.30 25.34
N PRO A 181 47.19 -11.51 26.65
CA PRO A 181 46.36 -12.61 27.12
C PRO A 181 44.85 -12.39 26.86
N GLN A 182 44.28 -13.24 26.00
CA GLN A 182 42.85 -13.53 25.74
C GLN A 182 41.93 -12.34 25.40
N PHE A 183 42.07 -11.80 24.18
CA PHE A 183 41.07 -10.95 23.50
C PHE A 183 40.28 -11.73 22.44
N HIS A 184 39.79 -12.91 22.81
CA HIS A 184 39.03 -13.79 21.92
C HIS A 184 37.68 -14.15 22.52
N GLY A 185 36.67 -14.28 21.67
CA GLY A 185 35.34 -14.72 22.04
C GLY A 185 34.24 -13.67 21.89
N THR A 186 33.00 -14.13 21.99
CA THR A 186 31.79 -13.35 21.67
C THR A 186 31.63 -12.10 22.54
N ARG A 187 32.08 -12.15 23.80
CA ARG A 187 31.98 -11.03 24.75
C ARG A 187 32.91 -9.87 24.37
N PHE A 188 34.15 -10.17 23.97
CA PHE A 188 35.10 -9.14 23.51
C PHE A 188 34.64 -8.50 22.21
N ARG A 189 34.16 -9.30 21.24
CA ARG A 189 33.56 -8.78 20.00
C ARG A 189 32.38 -7.85 20.25
N HIS A 190 31.52 -8.20 21.21
CA HIS A 190 30.38 -7.36 21.57
C HIS A 190 30.82 -6.05 22.25
N ALA A 191 31.79 -6.09 23.17
CA ALA A 191 32.37 -4.90 23.79
C ALA A 191 33.03 -3.99 22.74
N MET A 192 33.87 -4.55 21.87
CA MET A 192 34.51 -3.82 20.76
C MET A 192 33.50 -3.15 19.83
N ALA A 193 32.41 -3.84 19.46
CA ALA A 193 31.37 -3.26 18.62
C ALA A 193 30.68 -2.07 19.30
N THR A 194 30.35 -2.19 20.59
CA THR A 194 29.72 -1.12 21.38
C THR A 194 30.66 0.07 21.55
N THR A 195 31.88 -0.16 22.03
CA THR A 195 32.88 0.89 22.28
C THR A 195 33.30 1.58 20.98
N SER A 196 33.46 0.85 19.87
CA SER A 196 33.77 1.46 18.55
C SER A 196 32.64 2.37 18.07
N ARG A 197 31.37 1.99 18.28
CA ARG A 197 30.21 2.82 17.94
C ARG A 197 30.13 4.08 18.79
N GLU A 198 30.43 3.99 20.08
CA GLU A 198 30.47 5.13 21.00
C GLU A 198 31.57 6.12 20.60
N LYS A 199 32.79 5.62 20.33
CA LYS A 199 33.92 6.44 19.86
C LYS A 199 33.63 7.10 18.52
N TYR A 200 33.06 6.35 17.57
CA TYR A 200 32.68 6.90 16.28
C TYR A 200 31.63 7.99 16.41
N THR A 201 30.58 7.76 17.21
CA THR A 201 29.55 8.76 17.49
C THR A 201 30.15 10.03 18.07
N HIS A 202 31.05 9.90 19.03
CA HIS A 202 31.74 11.03 19.64
C HIS A 202 32.58 11.83 18.61
N HIS A 203 33.40 11.15 17.81
CA HIS A 203 34.21 11.80 16.77
C HIS A 203 33.36 12.45 15.67
N TYR A 204 32.29 11.77 15.25
CA TYR A 204 31.38 12.25 14.21
C TYR A 204 30.64 13.50 14.66
N LEU A 205 30.08 13.52 15.88
CA LEU A 205 29.42 14.70 16.43
C LEU A 205 30.39 15.88 16.59
N GLY A 206 31.65 15.59 16.94
CA GLY A 206 32.72 16.60 16.95
C GLY A 206 32.94 17.24 15.58
N LEU A 207 32.95 16.45 14.49
CA LEU A 207 33.05 16.98 13.13
C LEU A 207 31.77 17.70 12.68
N ALA A 208 30.59 17.18 13.02
CA ALA A 208 29.30 17.81 12.67
C ALA A 208 29.12 19.19 13.32
N GLY A 209 29.74 19.43 14.48
CA GLY A 209 29.79 20.75 15.10
C GLY A 209 30.51 21.81 14.25
N ALA A 210 31.45 21.41 13.39
CA ALA A 210 32.32 22.32 12.65
C ALA A 210 32.15 22.28 11.13
N ILE A 211 31.70 21.14 10.59
CA ILE A 211 31.64 20.87 9.15
C ILE A 211 30.17 20.69 8.73
N PRO A 212 29.65 21.54 7.83
CA PRO A 212 28.23 21.53 7.48
C PRO A 212 27.75 20.22 6.83
N GLU A 213 28.57 19.51 6.05
CA GLU A 213 28.18 18.24 5.42
C GLU A 213 27.90 17.14 6.46
N PHE A 214 28.80 16.97 7.44
CA PHE A 214 28.60 16.05 8.56
C PHE A 214 27.36 16.42 9.37
N ARG A 215 27.05 17.73 9.47
CA ARG A 215 25.85 18.26 10.12
C ARG A 215 24.59 17.92 9.35
N ILE A 216 24.55 18.19 8.04
CA ILE A 216 23.42 17.88 7.16
C ILE A 216 23.11 16.38 7.22
N TRP A 217 24.13 15.52 7.15
CA TRP A 217 23.93 14.06 7.24
C TRP A 217 23.48 13.59 8.62
N ALA A 218 23.83 14.30 9.69
CA ALA A 218 23.36 14.00 11.05
C ALA A 218 21.90 14.44 11.28
N LEU A 219 21.34 15.28 10.41
CA LEU A 219 19.93 15.72 10.48
C LEU A 219 18.98 14.77 9.74
N LEU A 220 19.51 13.91 8.86
CA LEU A 220 18.73 12.94 8.09
C LEU A 220 18.23 11.78 8.95
N GLY A 221 16.90 11.65 9.05
CA GLY A 221 16.26 10.39 9.49
C GLY A 221 16.37 10.01 10.97
N GLU A 222 16.45 10.95 11.92
CA GLU A 222 16.73 10.59 13.33
C GLU A 222 15.76 11.05 14.44
N HIS A 223 15.77 10.28 15.52
CA HIS A 223 15.10 10.52 16.80
C HIS A 223 15.48 11.87 17.44
N ALA A 224 14.57 12.39 18.27
CA ALA A 224 14.72 13.67 18.97
C ALA A 224 16.05 13.84 19.73
N ALA A 225 16.70 12.76 20.15
CA ALA A 225 17.94 12.77 20.92
C ALA A 225 19.15 13.32 20.14
N THR A 226 19.40 12.86 18.90
CA THR A 226 20.51 13.35 18.07
C THR A 226 20.26 14.78 17.62
N ARG A 227 19.01 15.12 17.25
CA ARG A 227 18.60 16.51 16.96
C ARG A 227 18.81 17.42 18.16
N ALA A 228 18.45 16.97 19.37
CA ALA A 228 18.64 17.73 20.60
C ALA A 228 20.13 17.91 20.95
N ALA A 229 20.99 16.94 20.63
CA ALA A 229 22.43 17.06 20.85
C ALA A 229 23.05 18.09 19.88
N ILE A 230 22.67 18.07 18.60
CA ILE A 230 23.13 19.03 17.58
C ILE A 230 22.61 20.44 17.89
N ARG A 231 21.31 20.59 18.18
CA ARG A 231 20.69 21.88 18.56
C ARG A 231 21.34 22.49 19.81
N ARG A 232 21.71 21.66 20.80
CA ARG A 232 22.44 22.13 21.99
C ARG A 232 23.88 22.58 21.68
N SER A 233 24.49 22.03 20.64
CA SER A 233 25.88 22.35 20.26
C SER A 233 26.02 23.62 19.42
N ASP A 234 24.99 24.02 18.67
CA ASP A 234 24.98 25.22 17.82
C ASP A 234 23.65 25.99 17.89
N ALA A 235 23.58 26.95 18.83
CA ALA A 235 22.39 27.75 19.10
C ALA A 235 21.99 28.67 17.93
N LYS A 236 22.95 29.20 17.16
CA LYS A 236 22.68 30.07 16.00
C LYS A 236 22.04 29.29 14.86
N PHE A 237 22.48 28.05 14.66
CA PHE A 237 21.90 27.15 13.69
C PHE A 237 20.47 26.73 14.09
N ALA A 238 20.24 26.43 15.38
CA ALA A 238 18.90 26.12 15.89
C ALA A 238 17.93 27.31 15.70
N GLU A 239 18.37 28.54 15.99
CA GLU A 239 17.59 29.76 15.78
C GLU A 239 17.31 30.02 14.29
N ALA A 240 18.28 29.79 13.40
CA ALA A 240 18.08 29.89 11.95
C ALA A 240 17.08 28.86 11.42
N LEU A 241 17.10 27.62 11.92
CA LEU A 241 16.17 26.57 11.53
C LEU A 241 14.76 26.77 12.12
N GLU A 242 14.64 27.38 13.31
CA GLU A 242 13.35 27.76 13.92
C GLU A 242 12.74 29.03 13.30
N ALA A 243 13.57 29.93 12.75
CA ALA A 243 13.12 31.15 12.08
C ALA A 243 12.66 30.93 10.63
N VAL A 244 13.11 29.85 9.99
CA VAL A 244 12.64 29.44 8.65
C VAL A 244 11.22 28.90 8.82
N ARG A 245 10.23 29.63 8.29
CA ARG A 245 8.89 29.07 8.08
C ARG A 245 9.06 27.82 7.22
N THR A 246 8.43 26.72 7.62
CA THR A 246 8.70 25.33 7.20
C THR A 246 8.43 25.01 5.71
N GLU A 247 8.44 25.99 4.81
CA GLU A 247 7.73 25.94 3.54
C GLU A 247 8.55 26.51 2.37
N SER A 248 8.56 25.78 1.25
CA SER A 248 9.18 26.13 -0.05
C SER A 248 10.68 25.84 -0.26
N LEU A 249 11.18 24.65 0.12
CA LEU A 249 12.61 24.28 -0.02
C LEU A 249 13.56 25.35 0.57
N GLU A 250 13.08 26.19 1.49
CA GLU A 250 13.89 27.25 2.13
C GLU A 250 14.83 26.69 3.18
N VAL A 251 14.40 25.62 3.85
CA VAL A 251 15.28 24.80 4.68
C VAL A 251 16.42 24.24 3.82
N PHE A 252 16.12 23.75 2.63
CA PHE A 252 17.13 23.26 1.67
C PHE A 252 18.12 24.36 1.26
N SER A 253 17.64 25.55 0.87
CA SER A 253 18.54 26.66 0.51
C SER A 253 19.35 27.17 1.70
N THR A 254 18.78 27.15 2.91
CA THR A 254 19.46 27.55 4.15
C THR A 254 20.54 26.54 4.53
N LEU A 255 20.27 25.24 4.40
CA LEU A 255 21.27 24.19 4.63
C LEU A 255 22.41 24.28 3.62
N LEU A 256 22.11 24.51 2.35
CA LEU A 256 23.14 24.65 1.32
C LEU A 256 23.89 25.98 1.37
N SER A 257 23.27 27.07 1.82
CA SER A 257 23.96 28.36 2.01
C SER A 257 24.98 28.32 3.15
N GLN A 258 24.91 27.33 4.06
CA GLN A 258 26.00 27.08 5.01
C GLN A 258 27.25 26.49 4.37
N LEU A 259 27.11 25.95 3.15
CA LEU A 259 28.23 25.52 2.31
C LEU A 259 28.78 26.67 1.46
N SER A 260 28.10 27.82 1.41
CA SER A 260 28.47 28.99 0.62
C SER A 260 29.63 29.77 1.27
N SER A 261 30.55 30.25 0.44
CA SER A 261 31.72 31.03 0.90
C SER A 261 31.43 32.54 1.03
N GLY A 262 30.22 32.96 0.64
CA GLY A 262 29.82 34.37 0.59
C GLY A 262 30.49 35.17 -0.53
N GLN A 263 31.32 34.55 -1.38
CA GLN A 263 31.94 35.21 -2.52
C GLN A 263 30.97 35.22 -3.70
N LEU A 264 30.58 36.42 -4.15
CA LEU A 264 29.74 36.60 -5.34
C LEU A 264 30.47 36.07 -6.59
N PRO A 265 29.79 35.26 -7.43
CA PRO A 265 30.33 34.84 -8.71
C PRO A 265 30.75 36.06 -9.55
N PRO A 266 31.88 35.98 -10.29
CA PRO A 266 32.28 37.06 -11.18
C PRO A 266 31.13 37.43 -12.14
N SER A 267 30.97 38.73 -12.39
CA SER A 267 29.77 39.32 -13.02
C SER A 267 29.49 38.92 -14.48
N ARG A 268 30.32 38.04 -15.07
CA ARG A 268 30.29 37.68 -16.50
C ARG A 268 30.17 36.16 -16.79
N THR A 269 29.72 35.35 -15.84
CA THR A 269 29.70 33.87 -15.99
C THR A 269 28.34 33.34 -16.50
N TYR A 270 28.34 32.26 -17.30
CA TYR A 270 27.12 31.50 -17.67
C TYR A 270 26.28 31.07 -16.44
N ARG A 271 26.95 30.78 -15.31
CA ARG A 271 26.33 30.42 -14.02
C ARG A 271 25.30 31.44 -13.55
N LYS A 272 25.62 32.73 -13.59
CA LYS A 272 24.72 33.81 -13.15
C LYS A 272 23.52 33.98 -14.08
N LYS A 273 23.68 33.72 -15.38
CA LYS A 273 22.57 33.74 -16.33
C LYS A 273 21.59 32.58 -16.07
N LEU A 274 22.11 31.38 -15.77
CA LEU A 274 21.29 30.21 -15.40
C LEU A 274 20.53 30.45 -14.09
N GLU A 275 21.23 30.96 -13.06
CA GLU A 275 20.62 31.38 -11.79
C GLU A 275 19.47 32.37 -12.04
N HIS A 276 19.71 33.44 -12.80
CA HIS A 276 18.70 34.45 -13.05
C HIS A 276 17.47 33.88 -13.79
N ALA A 277 17.70 33.00 -14.77
CA ALA A 277 16.63 32.32 -15.49
C ALA A 277 15.80 31.41 -14.57
N ALA A 278 16.46 30.66 -13.67
CA ALA A 278 15.81 29.79 -12.71
C ALA A 278 15.06 30.59 -11.63
N THR A 279 15.67 31.60 -11.01
CA THR A 279 15.02 32.41 -9.94
C THR A 279 13.81 33.18 -10.45
N ALA A 280 13.81 33.63 -11.70
CA ALA A 280 12.66 34.29 -12.33
C ALA A 280 11.39 33.42 -12.31
N VAL A 281 11.54 32.09 -12.16
CA VAL A 281 10.44 31.13 -12.10
C VAL A 281 9.65 31.23 -10.79
N LEU A 282 10.30 31.57 -9.68
CA LEU A 282 9.67 31.69 -8.35
C LEU A 282 8.62 32.81 -8.28
N GLY A 283 8.85 33.91 -9.00
CA GLY A 283 7.93 35.04 -9.09
C GLY A 283 6.77 34.85 -10.07
N LYS A 284 6.72 33.74 -10.83
CA LYS A 284 5.62 33.45 -11.75
C LYS A 284 4.42 32.86 -11.00
N PRO A 285 3.19 33.03 -11.50
CA PRO A 285 2.01 32.31 -10.98
C PRO A 285 2.20 30.79 -11.03
N LEU A 286 1.57 30.05 -10.09
CA LEU A 286 1.60 28.59 -10.06
C LEU A 286 1.09 27.95 -11.37
N LEU A 287 0.05 28.51 -11.98
CA LEU A 287 -0.44 28.13 -13.30
C LEU A 287 0.32 28.89 -14.39
N ARG A 288 1.04 28.15 -15.23
CA ARG A 288 1.85 28.71 -16.33
C ARG A 288 1.37 28.16 -17.67
N GLY A 289 0.74 28.99 -18.48
CA GLY A 289 0.29 28.62 -19.82
C GLY A 289 -0.69 29.64 -20.39
N GLY A 290 -0.75 29.77 -21.72
CA GLY A 290 -1.57 30.75 -22.46
C GLY A 290 -3.09 30.55 -22.38
N SER A 291 -3.60 29.88 -21.34
CA SER A 291 -4.99 30.00 -20.93
C SER A 291 -5.16 31.39 -20.31
N ASP A 292 -5.94 32.24 -20.95
CA ASP A 292 -6.19 33.58 -20.44
C ASP A 292 -6.91 33.48 -19.09
N THR A 293 -6.17 33.69 -17.99
CA THR A 293 -6.70 33.70 -16.62
C THR A 293 -7.53 34.95 -16.35
N SER A 294 -7.72 35.83 -17.34
CA SER A 294 -8.47 37.09 -17.26
C SER A 294 -9.96 36.94 -16.93
N THR A 295 -10.50 35.71 -16.96
CA THR A 295 -11.91 35.41 -16.69
C THR A 295 -12.18 34.78 -15.33
N ILE A 296 -11.14 34.44 -14.55
CA ILE A 296 -11.29 33.98 -13.17
C ILE A 296 -11.10 35.22 -12.30
N ASP A 297 -12.14 35.60 -11.54
CA ASP A 297 -12.01 36.56 -10.43
C ASP A 297 -11.26 35.87 -9.26
N ALA A 298 -10.01 35.48 -9.51
CA ALA A 298 -9.08 34.96 -8.51
C ALA A 298 -7.63 35.22 -8.92
N VAL A 299 -6.79 35.53 -7.95
CA VAL A 299 -5.35 35.72 -8.06
C VAL A 299 -4.66 34.40 -7.72
N PHE A 300 -3.88 33.87 -8.66
CA PHE A 300 -3.06 32.68 -8.40
C PHE A 300 -1.82 33.06 -7.57
N PRO A 301 -1.50 32.30 -6.50
CA PRO A 301 -0.27 32.54 -5.76
C PRO A 301 0.96 32.33 -6.64
N THR A 302 2.06 33.00 -6.30
CA THR A 302 3.35 32.78 -6.95
C THR A 302 3.87 31.39 -6.59
N VAL A 303 4.78 30.87 -7.42
CA VAL A 303 5.43 29.58 -7.18
C VAL A 303 6.18 29.57 -5.85
N GLU A 304 6.81 30.68 -5.49
CA GLU A 304 7.47 30.86 -4.20
C GLU A 304 6.54 30.68 -3.00
N ARG A 305 5.28 31.11 -3.12
CA ARG A 305 4.33 31.09 -2.00
C ARG A 305 3.45 29.85 -1.97
N GLY A 306 3.12 29.28 -3.12
CA GLY A 306 2.18 28.17 -3.21
C GLY A 306 2.81 26.81 -3.55
N PHE A 307 4.15 26.72 -3.63
CA PHE A 307 4.82 25.43 -3.69
C PHE A 307 4.90 24.82 -2.28
N VAL A 308 4.29 23.64 -2.11
CA VAL A 308 4.35 22.87 -0.87
C VAL A 308 5.22 21.64 -1.10
N ALA A 309 6.24 21.44 -0.26
CA ALA A 309 7.14 20.30 -0.36
C ALA A 309 6.38 18.99 -0.09
N PRO A 310 6.36 18.04 -1.05
CA PRO A 310 5.59 16.80 -0.89
C PRO A 310 6.24 15.87 0.13
N GLY A 311 5.43 14.99 0.72
CA GLY A 311 5.93 13.81 1.41
C GLY A 311 6.60 12.87 0.41
N TYR A 312 7.48 12.01 0.88
CA TYR A 312 8.19 11.08 0.00
C TYR A 312 8.49 9.73 0.65
N ARG A 313 8.63 8.70 -0.18
CA ARG A 313 9.22 7.42 0.18
C ARG A 313 10.58 7.29 -0.51
N LEU A 314 11.50 6.60 0.13
CA LEU A 314 12.87 6.42 -0.36
C LEU A 314 13.24 4.94 -0.39
N THR A 315 13.86 4.51 -1.47
CA THR A 315 14.53 3.20 -1.56
C THR A 315 15.79 3.32 -2.43
N VAL A 316 16.68 2.34 -2.30
CA VAL A 316 17.76 2.11 -3.27
C VAL A 316 17.35 0.96 -4.19
N TYR A 317 17.59 1.09 -5.49
CA TYR A 317 17.22 0.07 -6.45
C TYR A 317 18.08 -1.20 -6.33
N HIS A 318 17.42 -2.35 -6.26
CA HIS A 318 18.00 -3.69 -6.37
C HIS A 318 17.05 -4.61 -7.17
N GLU A 319 17.50 -5.82 -7.53
CA GLU A 319 16.75 -6.74 -8.41
C GLU A 319 15.33 -7.12 -7.93
N LYS A 320 15.05 -7.00 -6.62
CA LYS A 320 13.74 -7.30 -6.03
C LYS A 320 12.83 -6.07 -5.85
N THR A 321 13.31 -4.88 -6.19
CA THR A 321 12.51 -3.63 -6.07
C THR A 321 11.43 -3.65 -7.14
N GLN A 322 10.20 -3.27 -6.79
CA GLN A 322 9.11 -3.07 -7.75
C GLN A 322 8.66 -1.60 -7.72
N PRO A 323 9.37 -0.68 -8.41
CA PRO A 323 9.11 0.75 -8.30
C PRO A 323 7.75 1.19 -8.84
N SER A 324 7.10 0.40 -9.70
CA SER A 324 5.77 0.68 -10.25
C SER A 324 4.62 0.27 -9.33
N SER A 325 4.87 -0.55 -8.30
CA SER A 325 3.84 -1.19 -7.50
C SER A 325 3.58 -0.42 -6.21
N GLU A 326 2.40 0.18 -6.07
CA GLU A 326 1.98 0.88 -4.85
C GLU A 326 2.05 -0.04 -3.61
N GLY A 327 1.49 -1.24 -3.71
CA GLY A 327 1.51 -2.21 -2.61
C GLY A 327 2.92 -2.71 -2.25
N TRP A 328 3.93 -2.54 -3.11
CA TRP A 328 5.32 -2.80 -2.73
C TRP A 328 5.84 -1.67 -1.83
N TRP A 329 5.64 -0.41 -2.22
CA TRP A 329 6.03 0.77 -1.43
C TRP A 329 5.39 0.77 -0.04
N ASP A 330 4.10 0.47 0.07
CA ASP A 330 3.38 0.45 1.36
C ASP A 330 3.92 -0.57 2.36
N ARG A 331 4.43 -1.71 1.86
CA ARG A 331 4.93 -2.80 2.71
C ARG A 331 6.42 -2.71 3.05
N HIS A 332 7.20 -1.96 2.28
CA HIS A 332 8.67 -2.00 2.38
C HIS A 332 9.31 -0.66 2.76
N THR A 333 8.59 0.45 2.70
CA THR A 333 9.11 1.76 3.05
C THR A 333 8.15 2.53 3.95
N GLU A 334 8.63 3.62 4.55
CA GLU A 334 7.82 4.56 5.33
C GLU A 334 7.78 5.91 4.63
N VAL A 335 6.71 6.69 4.89
CA VAL A 335 6.58 8.07 4.40
C VAL A 335 7.46 8.98 5.25
N ARG A 336 8.17 9.89 4.59
CA ARG A 336 9.08 10.89 5.18
C ARG A 336 8.67 12.29 4.73
N ASP A 337 8.86 13.28 5.61
CA ASP A 337 8.41 14.67 5.37
C ASP A 337 9.55 15.65 5.10
N ASP A 338 10.80 15.21 5.22
CA ASP A 338 12.01 16.02 5.18
C ASP A 338 12.71 16.03 3.81
N ILE A 339 11.94 16.08 2.70
CA ILE A 339 12.48 16.01 1.33
C ILE A 339 13.55 17.08 1.08
N ASP A 340 13.40 18.25 1.68
CA ASP A 340 14.35 19.36 1.65
C ASP A 340 15.72 18.94 2.22
N THR A 341 15.72 18.27 3.37
CA THR A 341 16.94 17.78 4.03
C THR A 341 17.57 16.66 3.21
N PHE A 342 16.75 15.76 2.67
CA PHE A 342 17.20 14.69 1.78
C PHE A 342 17.90 15.23 0.53
N LEU A 343 17.29 16.17 -0.19
CA LEU A 343 17.86 16.74 -1.41
C LEU A 343 19.17 17.49 -1.12
N ALA A 344 19.22 18.24 0.00
CA ALA A 344 20.44 18.95 0.42
C ALA A 344 21.58 17.97 0.71
N ALA A 345 21.28 16.91 1.46
CA ALA A 345 22.23 15.87 1.79
C ALA A 345 22.70 15.08 0.58
N HIS A 346 21.81 14.82 -0.39
CA HIS A 346 22.12 14.09 -1.60
C HIS A 346 23.08 14.89 -2.47
N LEU A 347 22.72 16.13 -2.82
CA LEU A 347 23.53 17.00 -3.70
C LEU A 347 24.86 17.44 -3.07
N SER A 348 24.97 17.38 -1.74
CA SER A 348 26.24 17.63 -1.02
C SER A 348 27.08 16.35 -0.83
N GLY A 349 26.54 15.19 -1.20
CA GLY A 349 27.19 13.90 -1.05
C GLY A 349 27.97 13.47 -2.29
N PRO A 350 29.07 12.72 -2.13
CA PRO A 350 29.86 12.22 -3.26
C PRO A 350 29.04 11.32 -4.21
N ASP A 351 28.10 10.56 -3.65
CA ASP A 351 27.25 9.63 -4.37
C ASP A 351 26.44 10.30 -5.49
N SER A 352 26.06 11.58 -5.33
CA SER A 352 25.28 12.34 -6.33
C SER A 352 25.96 12.43 -7.68
N THR A 353 27.29 12.36 -7.72
CA THR A 353 28.09 12.44 -8.95
C THR A 353 28.43 11.07 -9.56
N THR A 354 28.06 9.99 -8.88
CA THR A 354 28.36 8.61 -9.31
C THR A 354 27.12 7.87 -9.85
N LEU A 355 25.95 8.17 -9.29
CA LEU A 355 24.67 7.58 -9.68
C LEU A 355 23.60 8.67 -9.79
N PRO A 356 22.67 8.58 -10.75
CA PRO A 356 21.59 9.54 -10.86
C PRO A 356 20.55 9.32 -9.77
N LEU A 357 19.86 10.40 -9.35
CA LEU A 357 18.67 10.31 -8.50
C LEU A 357 17.42 10.18 -9.36
N LEU A 358 16.62 9.13 -9.14
CA LEU A 358 15.34 8.95 -9.82
C LEU A 358 14.17 9.41 -8.93
N VAL A 359 13.41 10.40 -9.39
CA VAL A 359 12.20 10.92 -8.73
C VAL A 359 10.97 10.42 -9.47
N LEU A 360 10.22 9.53 -8.82
CA LEU A 360 8.96 8.98 -9.29
C LEU A 360 7.78 9.71 -8.65
N GLY A 361 6.67 9.75 -9.37
CA GLY A 361 5.41 10.23 -8.81
C GLY A 361 4.27 10.10 -9.80
N ASN A 362 3.05 10.10 -9.30
CA ASN A 362 1.84 10.04 -10.13
C ASN A 362 1.73 11.27 -11.05
N PRO A 363 0.95 11.19 -12.15
CA PRO A 363 0.61 12.38 -12.94
C PRO A 363 0.04 13.48 -12.05
N GLY A 364 0.46 14.73 -12.25
CA GLY A 364 0.02 15.86 -11.42
C GLY A 364 0.65 15.96 -10.02
N ALA A 365 1.54 15.05 -9.60
CA ALA A 365 2.22 15.10 -8.30
C ALA A 365 3.27 16.23 -8.13
N GLY A 366 3.35 17.19 -9.06
CA GLY A 366 4.24 18.35 -8.93
C GLY A 366 5.72 18.12 -9.29
N LYS A 367 6.10 17.01 -9.95
CA LYS A 367 7.49 16.69 -10.34
C LYS A 367 8.22 17.82 -11.09
N SER A 368 7.62 18.37 -12.14
CA SER A 368 8.21 19.48 -12.91
C SER A 368 8.33 20.75 -12.08
N LEU A 369 7.35 21.02 -11.20
CA LEU A 369 7.40 22.17 -10.30
C LEU A 369 8.51 22.01 -9.26
N LEU A 370 8.72 20.79 -8.73
CA LEU A 370 9.85 20.47 -7.86
C LEU A 370 11.19 20.72 -8.55
N VAL A 371 11.35 20.34 -9.83
CA VAL A 371 12.56 20.62 -10.62
C VAL A 371 12.81 22.11 -10.77
N ASP A 372 11.78 22.88 -11.10
CA ASP A 372 11.87 24.33 -11.25
C ASP A 372 12.28 25.02 -9.93
N VAL A 373 11.66 24.62 -8.81
CA VAL A 373 11.97 25.18 -7.48
C VAL A 373 13.38 24.76 -7.05
N LEU A 374 13.78 23.50 -7.30
CA LEU A 374 15.12 23.01 -7.01
C LEU A 374 16.19 23.81 -7.78
N ALA A 375 15.96 24.06 -9.08
CA ALA A 375 16.87 24.87 -9.90
C ALA A 375 17.01 26.30 -9.38
N ALA A 376 15.91 26.89 -8.90
CA ALA A 376 15.88 28.26 -8.41
C ALA A 376 16.45 28.44 -6.99
N ARG A 377 16.43 27.39 -6.16
CA ARG A 377 16.85 27.44 -4.74
C ARG A 377 18.28 26.94 -4.49
N LEU A 378 18.95 26.39 -5.50
CA LEU A 378 20.34 25.95 -5.42
C LEU A 378 21.31 27.17 -5.40
N PRO A 379 22.24 27.28 -4.41
CA PRO A 379 23.16 28.41 -4.33
C PRO A 379 24.12 28.49 -5.52
N ALA A 380 24.06 29.60 -6.27
CA ALA A 380 24.86 29.81 -7.47
C ALA A 380 26.35 30.09 -7.19
N ASP A 381 26.78 30.23 -5.94
CA ASP A 381 28.21 30.30 -5.62
C ASP A 381 28.87 28.90 -5.53
N ARG A 382 28.05 27.85 -5.44
CA ARG A 382 28.51 26.45 -5.28
C ARG A 382 28.00 25.51 -6.35
N PHE A 383 26.87 25.81 -6.98
CA PHE A 383 26.24 24.95 -7.98
C PHE A 383 26.08 25.66 -9.33
N THR A 384 26.29 24.91 -10.42
CA THR A 384 25.87 25.30 -11.77
C THR A 384 24.75 24.35 -12.19
N VAL A 385 23.52 24.87 -12.30
CA VAL A 385 22.33 24.05 -12.55
C VAL A 385 21.85 24.21 -13.99
N VAL A 386 21.57 23.10 -14.66
CA VAL A 386 20.98 23.07 -16.00
C VAL A 386 19.73 22.20 -15.99
N THR A 387 18.60 22.78 -16.37
CA THR A 387 17.32 22.08 -16.51
C THR A 387 17.10 21.66 -17.96
N VAL A 388 16.84 20.37 -18.21
CA VAL A 388 16.55 19.82 -19.53
C VAL A 388 15.13 19.26 -19.53
N GLN A 389 14.24 19.86 -20.32
CA GLN A 389 12.90 19.31 -20.54
C GLN A 389 13.01 18.22 -21.62
N LEU A 390 12.83 16.95 -21.24
CA LEU A 390 13.09 15.82 -22.13
C LEU A 390 12.12 15.75 -23.32
N ARG A 391 10.93 16.37 -23.24
CA ARG A 391 10.05 16.60 -24.41
C ARG A 391 10.62 17.54 -25.48
N LYS A 392 11.54 18.44 -25.14
CA LYS A 392 12.08 19.45 -26.07
C LYS A 392 13.36 19.03 -26.78
N VAL A 393 13.97 17.92 -26.37
CA VAL A 393 15.20 17.37 -26.97
C VAL A 393 14.86 16.16 -27.83
N ARG A 394 15.78 15.65 -28.65
CA ARG A 394 15.55 14.40 -29.38
C ARG A 394 15.97 13.23 -28.51
N ALA A 395 15.16 12.16 -28.53
CA ALA A 395 15.42 10.98 -27.73
C ALA A 395 16.74 10.30 -28.14
N GLU A 396 17.06 10.27 -29.44
CA GLU A 396 18.24 9.61 -30.00
C GLU A 396 19.56 10.34 -29.70
N ASP A 397 19.49 11.63 -29.33
CA ASP A 397 20.68 12.44 -29.07
C ASP A 397 21.34 11.98 -27.74
N PRO A 398 22.67 11.91 -27.67
CA PRO A 398 23.38 11.60 -26.43
C PRO A 398 23.14 12.69 -25.38
N VAL A 399 23.20 12.33 -24.09
CA VAL A 399 22.86 13.22 -22.94
C VAL A 399 23.51 14.61 -23.03
N HIS A 400 24.79 14.71 -23.42
CA HIS A 400 25.47 16.00 -23.56
C HIS A 400 24.87 16.90 -24.65
N GLU A 401 24.44 16.35 -25.80
CA GLU A 401 23.77 17.13 -26.87
C GLU A 401 22.37 17.58 -26.45
N GLN A 402 21.68 16.78 -25.64
CA GLN A 402 20.41 17.17 -25.02
C GLN A 402 20.59 18.37 -24.08
N ILE A 403 21.67 18.37 -23.29
CA ILE A 403 22.03 19.51 -22.43
C ILE A 403 22.34 20.75 -23.27
N GLU A 404 23.13 20.62 -24.34
CA GLU A 404 23.46 21.74 -25.24
C GLU A 404 22.22 22.33 -25.92
N THR A 405 21.24 21.50 -26.25
CA THR A 405 19.94 21.93 -26.77
C THR A 405 19.20 22.79 -25.74
N ALA A 406 19.15 22.36 -24.47
CA ALA A 406 18.53 23.14 -23.39
C ALA A 406 19.26 24.46 -23.12
N LEU A 407 20.60 24.47 -23.14
CA LEU A 407 21.39 25.70 -22.98
C LEU A 407 21.13 26.69 -24.11
N THR A 408 20.95 26.20 -25.33
CA THR A 408 20.63 27.04 -26.49
C THR A 408 19.27 27.72 -26.33
N GLU A 409 18.28 27.04 -25.73
CA GLU A 409 16.97 27.62 -25.42
C GLU A 409 17.07 28.73 -24.36
N VAL A 410 17.86 28.51 -23.30
CA VAL A 410 18.00 29.48 -22.20
C VAL A 410 18.78 30.72 -22.61
N PHE A 411 19.89 30.56 -23.34
CA PHE A 411 20.77 31.67 -23.69
C PHE A 411 20.49 32.31 -25.05
N ALA A 412 19.64 31.69 -25.88
CA ALA A 412 19.45 32.04 -27.29
C ALA A 412 20.76 32.04 -28.12
N GLU A 413 21.79 31.32 -27.66
CA GLU A 413 23.08 31.13 -28.34
C GLU A 413 23.57 29.69 -28.15
N ARG A 414 24.33 29.15 -29.11
CA ARG A 414 24.88 27.79 -28.98
C ARG A 414 26.03 27.79 -27.97
N VAL A 415 25.84 27.05 -26.88
CA VAL A 415 26.86 26.85 -25.83
C VAL A 415 27.14 25.35 -25.71
N GLY A 416 28.38 24.95 -25.92
CA GLY A 416 28.81 23.56 -25.74
C GLY A 416 28.95 23.19 -24.27
N TRP A 417 28.61 21.95 -23.91
CA TRP A 417 28.66 21.46 -22.52
C TRP A 417 30.06 21.57 -21.93
N GLY A 418 31.09 21.16 -22.68
CA GLY A 418 32.48 21.23 -22.24
C GLY A 418 32.93 22.66 -21.89
N ARG A 419 32.50 23.66 -22.66
CA ARG A 419 32.83 25.07 -22.39
C ARG A 419 32.15 25.56 -21.11
N LEU A 420 30.88 25.22 -20.89
CA LEU A 420 30.17 25.53 -19.65
C LEU A 420 30.87 24.86 -18.47
N ALA A 421 31.29 23.61 -18.66
CA ALA A 421 32.00 22.86 -17.63
C ALA A 421 33.31 23.56 -17.26
N ASP A 422 34.17 23.86 -18.22
CA ASP A 422 35.48 24.49 -17.97
C ASP A 422 35.34 25.88 -17.30
N GLU A 423 34.36 26.69 -17.71
CA GLU A 423 34.10 28.01 -17.10
C GLU A 423 33.56 27.91 -15.66
N CYS A 424 33.00 26.76 -15.29
CA CYS A 424 32.41 26.50 -13.98
C CYS A 424 33.20 25.44 -13.18
N GLU A 425 34.52 25.39 -13.30
CA GLU A 425 35.38 24.42 -12.58
C GLU A 425 35.28 24.50 -11.05
N ASP A 426 34.95 25.68 -10.54
CA ASP A 426 34.80 26.01 -9.13
C ASP A 426 33.39 25.71 -8.56
N SER A 427 32.51 25.02 -9.30
CA SER A 427 31.19 24.61 -8.81
C SER A 427 30.85 23.16 -9.11
N THR A 428 29.96 22.60 -8.29
CA THR A 428 29.32 21.31 -8.58
C THR A 428 28.27 21.50 -9.67
N ARG A 429 28.37 20.74 -10.75
CA ARG A 429 27.44 20.82 -11.87
C ARG A 429 26.24 19.92 -11.60
N VAL A 430 25.03 20.43 -11.78
CA VAL A 430 23.78 19.71 -11.52
C VAL A 430 22.92 19.75 -12.78
N VAL A 431 22.56 18.59 -13.30
CA VAL A 431 21.66 18.46 -14.46
C VAL A 431 20.33 17.89 -13.99
N LEU A 432 19.25 18.63 -14.21
CA LEU A 432 17.88 18.22 -13.87
C LEU A 432 17.18 17.81 -15.17
N LEU A 433 16.94 16.50 -15.34
CA LEU A 433 16.26 15.91 -16.49
C LEU A 433 14.78 15.72 -16.15
N ASP A 434 13.91 16.57 -16.69
CA ASP A 434 12.47 16.54 -16.42
C ASP A 434 11.70 15.79 -17.51
N GLY A 435 10.92 14.77 -17.13
CA GLY A 435 9.98 14.07 -18.01
C GLY A 435 10.54 12.84 -18.74
N PHE A 436 11.23 11.94 -18.03
CA PHE A 436 11.79 10.72 -18.65
C PHE A 436 10.71 9.81 -19.28
N ASP A 437 9.51 9.81 -18.70
CA ASP A 437 8.34 9.12 -19.25
C ASP A 437 7.97 9.59 -20.66
N GLU A 438 8.09 10.89 -20.93
CA GLU A 438 7.78 11.50 -22.22
C GLU A 438 8.73 11.01 -23.32
N LEU A 439 10.00 10.77 -22.95
CA LEU A 439 11.02 10.25 -23.86
C LEU A 439 10.77 8.78 -24.23
N ILE A 440 10.35 7.93 -23.28
CA ILE A 440 10.01 6.52 -23.53
C ILE A 440 8.73 6.38 -24.36
N GLN A 441 7.70 7.18 -24.06
CA GLN A 441 6.41 7.08 -24.77
C GLN A 441 6.55 7.44 -26.26
N ALA A 442 7.41 8.41 -26.59
CA ALA A 442 7.56 8.92 -27.95
C ALA A 442 8.52 8.11 -28.85
N SER A 443 9.53 7.44 -28.28
CA SER A 443 10.58 6.74 -29.04
C SER A 443 10.32 5.23 -29.25
N GLY A 444 9.35 4.64 -28.54
CA GLY A 444 9.15 3.20 -28.54
C GLY A 444 10.30 2.43 -27.86
N VAL A 445 10.35 1.10 -28.07
CA VAL A 445 11.12 0.10 -27.29
C VAL A 445 12.64 0.38 -27.14
N GLN A 446 13.23 1.30 -27.89
CA GLN A 446 14.69 1.50 -27.97
C GLN A 446 15.34 2.27 -26.80
N GLN A 447 14.59 2.91 -25.90
CA GLN A 447 15.14 3.81 -24.85
C GLN A 447 15.07 3.27 -23.41
N SER A 448 14.79 1.97 -23.21
CA SER A 448 14.81 1.36 -21.86
C SER A 448 16.15 1.52 -21.12
N ALA A 449 17.26 1.78 -21.84
CA ALA A 449 18.60 1.96 -21.28
C ALA A 449 19.00 3.43 -20.99
N TYR A 450 18.08 4.39 -21.06
CA TYR A 450 18.45 5.81 -20.90
C TYR A 450 19.07 6.15 -19.54
N ILE A 451 18.54 5.61 -18.43
CA ILE A 451 19.13 5.83 -17.08
C ILE A 451 20.56 5.28 -17.02
N GLN A 452 20.82 4.16 -17.72
CA GLN A 452 22.15 3.61 -17.88
C GLN A 452 23.06 4.57 -18.69
N GLN A 453 22.56 5.20 -19.76
CA GLN A 453 23.32 6.20 -20.52
C GLN A 453 23.65 7.45 -19.69
N VAL A 454 22.75 7.85 -18.78
CA VAL A 454 23.00 8.95 -17.83
C VAL A 454 24.12 8.58 -16.86
N ARG A 455 24.13 7.36 -16.31
CA ARG A 455 25.23 6.87 -15.49
C ARG A 455 26.55 6.88 -16.26
N ASP A 456 26.56 6.38 -17.50
CA ASP A 456 27.74 6.34 -18.35
C ASP A 456 28.20 7.75 -18.76
N PHE A 457 27.31 8.75 -18.75
CA PHE A 457 27.67 10.16 -18.86
C PHE A 457 28.35 10.66 -17.57
N GLN A 458 27.79 10.40 -16.39
CA GLN A 458 28.40 10.78 -15.11
C GLN A 458 29.82 10.19 -14.94
N GLU A 459 30.00 8.91 -15.27
CA GLU A 459 31.30 8.21 -15.20
C GLU A 459 32.33 8.87 -16.12
N ARG A 460 31.98 9.12 -17.39
CA ARG A 460 32.87 9.80 -18.34
C ARG A 460 33.23 11.23 -17.91
N GLU A 461 32.28 11.95 -17.33
CA GLU A 461 32.53 13.30 -16.83
C GLU A 461 33.44 13.29 -15.60
N ALA A 462 33.28 12.30 -14.71
CA ALA A 462 34.18 12.09 -13.58
C ALA A 462 35.60 11.73 -14.02
N ASP A 463 35.77 10.86 -15.02
CA ASP A 463 37.08 10.50 -15.61
C ASP A 463 37.81 11.72 -16.21
N LEU A 464 37.05 12.71 -16.70
CA LEU A 464 37.57 13.97 -17.22
C LEU A 464 37.81 15.03 -16.13
N GLY A 465 37.65 14.68 -14.84
CA GLY A 465 37.83 15.60 -13.72
C GLY A 465 36.71 16.62 -13.56
N ARG A 466 35.56 16.40 -14.21
CA ARG A 466 34.41 17.32 -14.24
C ARG A 466 33.12 16.64 -13.77
N PRO A 467 33.06 16.08 -12.54
CA PRO A 467 31.91 15.32 -12.08
C PRO A 467 30.61 16.15 -12.09
N VAL A 468 29.51 15.46 -12.35
CA VAL A 468 28.18 16.04 -12.53
C VAL A 468 27.13 15.24 -11.77
N ALA A 469 26.29 15.93 -11.02
CA ALA A 469 25.13 15.33 -10.36
C ALA A 469 23.93 15.38 -11.30
N VAL A 470 23.15 14.29 -11.37
CA VAL A 470 21.97 14.21 -12.25
C VAL A 470 20.73 13.78 -11.48
N VAL A 471 19.64 14.53 -11.64
CA VAL A 471 18.31 14.20 -11.11
C VAL A 471 17.36 13.96 -12.27
N ILE A 472 16.63 12.85 -12.25
CA ILE A 472 15.71 12.42 -13.31
C ILE A 472 14.31 12.34 -12.74
N THR A 473 13.31 12.99 -13.35
CA THR A 473 11.89 12.80 -12.99
C THR A 473 11.20 11.84 -13.95
N SER A 474 10.31 10.98 -13.43
CA SER A 474 9.49 10.08 -14.25
C SER A 474 8.17 9.70 -13.59
N ARG A 475 7.26 9.09 -14.35
CA ARG A 475 6.05 8.44 -13.81
C ARG A 475 6.36 7.05 -13.27
N MET A 476 5.63 6.62 -12.24
CA MET A 476 5.74 5.29 -11.63
C MET A 476 5.64 4.15 -12.66
N LEU A 477 4.63 4.20 -13.54
CA LEU A 477 4.35 3.14 -14.53
C LEU A 477 5.46 2.94 -15.57
N VAL A 478 6.33 3.95 -15.78
CA VAL A 478 7.42 3.86 -16.73
C VAL A 478 8.64 3.14 -16.13
N ALA A 479 8.76 3.10 -14.81
CA ALA A 479 9.86 2.45 -14.13
C ALA A 479 9.99 0.95 -14.47
N ASP A 480 8.88 0.25 -14.71
CA ASP A 480 8.89 -1.17 -15.11
C ASP A 480 9.48 -1.43 -16.50
N ARG A 481 9.47 -0.41 -17.36
CA ARG A 481 9.99 -0.52 -18.73
C ARG A 481 11.45 -0.06 -18.81
N ALA A 482 11.94 0.62 -17.78
CA ALA A 482 13.29 1.15 -17.72
C ALA A 482 14.26 0.15 -17.08
N ARG A 483 15.47 0.04 -17.63
CA ARG A 483 16.59 -0.65 -16.99
C ARG A 483 17.25 0.32 -16.01
N ILE A 484 16.87 0.19 -14.74
CA ILE A 484 17.44 0.98 -13.65
C ILE A 484 18.73 0.29 -13.17
N PRO A 485 19.89 0.97 -13.13
CA PRO A 485 21.10 0.41 -12.56
C PRO A 485 20.99 0.13 -11.05
N VAL A 486 21.62 -0.96 -10.59
CA VAL A 486 21.69 -1.29 -9.16
C VAL A 486 22.39 -0.16 -8.40
N GLY A 487 21.85 0.19 -7.22
CA GLY A 487 22.37 1.27 -6.38
C GLY A 487 21.77 2.65 -6.65
N VAL A 488 20.99 2.82 -7.71
CA VAL A 488 20.30 4.10 -7.99
C VAL A 488 19.29 4.41 -6.88
N PRO A 489 19.39 5.58 -6.21
CA PRO A 489 18.37 6.02 -5.27
C PRO A 489 17.08 6.39 -6.01
N ILE A 490 15.95 5.92 -5.48
CA ILE A 490 14.60 6.20 -6.00
C ILE A 490 13.80 6.89 -4.90
N VAL A 491 13.34 8.09 -5.21
CA VAL A 491 12.38 8.86 -4.41
C VAL A 491 11.02 8.75 -5.06
N LYS A 492 10.00 8.30 -4.32
CA LYS A 492 8.60 8.38 -4.74
C LYS A 492 7.96 9.56 -4.02
N LEU A 493 7.42 10.53 -4.77
CA LEU A 493 6.61 11.62 -4.22
C LEU A 493 5.23 11.07 -3.83
N GLU A 494 4.81 11.36 -2.60
CA GLU A 494 3.50 10.99 -2.07
C GLU A 494 2.46 12.09 -2.36
N GLU A 495 1.19 11.69 -2.27
CA GLU A 495 0.07 12.63 -2.27
C GLU A 495 0.16 13.56 -1.02
N PHE A 496 -0.48 14.72 -1.08
CA PHE A 496 -0.55 15.61 0.07
C PHE A 496 -1.32 14.94 1.21
N ASP A 497 -0.78 15.06 2.41
CA ASP A 497 -1.55 14.85 3.63
C ASP A 497 -2.35 16.11 3.96
N ASP A 498 -3.18 15.98 4.97
CA ASP A 498 -4.10 17.00 5.45
C ASP A 498 -3.37 18.31 5.79
N GLU A 499 -2.19 18.23 6.43
CA GLU A 499 -1.35 19.39 6.74
C GLU A 499 -0.81 20.10 5.49
N ARG A 500 -0.46 19.36 4.43
CA ARG A 500 -0.02 19.97 3.15
C ARG A 500 -1.18 20.61 2.39
N VAL A 501 -2.38 20.04 2.46
CA VAL A 501 -3.58 20.64 1.87
C VAL A 501 -3.89 21.98 2.53
N ASP A 502 -3.89 22.03 3.87
CA ASP A 502 -4.16 23.27 4.61
C ASP A 502 -3.16 24.38 4.24
N ARG A 503 -1.87 24.07 4.22
CA ARG A 503 -0.83 25.02 3.82
C ARG A 503 -1.01 25.54 2.40
N TRP A 504 -1.38 24.66 1.47
CA TRP A 504 -1.66 25.07 0.10
C TRP A 504 -2.88 26.00 0.03
N LEU A 505 -3.93 25.71 0.81
CA LEU A 505 -5.13 26.55 0.92
C LEU A 505 -4.84 27.90 1.56
N GLU A 506 -3.96 27.98 2.56
CA GLU A 506 -3.52 29.25 3.15
C GLU A 506 -2.90 30.18 2.10
N ALA A 507 -1.97 29.67 1.28
CA ALA A 507 -1.35 30.45 0.20
C ALA A 507 -2.38 30.93 -0.84
N TRP A 508 -3.37 30.08 -1.16
CA TRP A 508 -4.47 30.43 -2.05
C TRP A 508 -5.39 31.51 -1.47
N ASN A 509 -5.80 31.35 -0.21
CA ASN A 509 -6.69 32.27 0.48
C ASN A 509 -6.02 33.64 0.64
N ASP A 510 -4.75 33.67 1.05
CA ASP A 510 -3.98 34.90 1.23
C ASP A 510 -3.87 35.71 -0.07
N ALA A 511 -3.60 35.04 -1.19
CA ALA A 511 -3.53 35.68 -2.51
C ALA A 511 -4.88 36.30 -2.94
N ASN A 512 -6.00 35.79 -2.43
CA ASN A 512 -7.36 36.16 -2.83
C ASN A 512 -8.12 37.01 -1.80
N THR A 513 -7.49 37.37 -0.67
CA THR A 513 -8.11 38.19 0.38
C THR A 513 -8.74 39.50 -0.13
N SER A 514 -8.15 40.11 -1.17
CA SER A 514 -8.63 41.36 -1.79
C SER A 514 -9.63 41.16 -2.93
N THR A 515 -9.95 39.92 -3.30
CA THR A 515 -10.81 39.60 -4.43
C THR A 515 -12.28 39.66 -4.04
N SER A 516 -13.08 40.44 -4.77
CA SER A 516 -14.50 40.66 -4.46
C SER A 516 -15.32 39.39 -4.63
N GLY A 517 -16.08 38.98 -3.62
CA GLY A 517 -16.93 37.78 -3.66
C GLY A 517 -16.19 36.46 -3.37
N PHE A 518 -14.87 36.52 -3.16
CA PHE A 518 -14.07 35.36 -2.79
C PHE A 518 -14.47 34.81 -1.42
N ARG A 519 -14.60 33.49 -1.32
CA ARG A 519 -14.87 32.77 -0.08
C ARG A 519 -13.63 31.96 0.29
N PRO A 520 -12.99 32.24 1.45
CA PRO A 520 -11.87 31.42 1.91
C PRO A 520 -12.25 29.95 2.02
N LEU A 521 -11.33 29.08 1.62
CA LEU A 521 -11.49 27.64 1.67
C LEU A 521 -10.72 27.03 2.83
N SER A 522 -11.33 26.08 3.51
CA SER A 522 -10.72 25.29 4.58
C SER A 522 -10.84 23.80 4.26
N GLN A 523 -10.01 22.97 4.90
CA GLN A 523 -10.12 21.52 4.75
C GLN A 523 -11.50 20.98 5.12
N ALA A 524 -12.18 21.60 6.09
CA ALA A 524 -13.55 21.25 6.47
C ALA A 524 -14.53 21.29 5.27
N GLN A 525 -14.29 22.20 4.31
CA GLN A 525 -15.11 22.32 3.11
C GLN A 525 -14.74 21.29 2.02
N LEU A 526 -13.63 20.57 2.19
CA LEU A 526 -13.14 19.54 1.27
C LEU A 526 -13.38 18.12 1.81
N VAL A 527 -14.04 17.95 2.96
CA VAL A 527 -14.19 16.63 3.65
C VAL A 527 -14.80 15.55 2.74
N HIS A 528 -15.78 15.89 1.91
CA HIS A 528 -16.41 14.93 0.99
C HIS A 528 -15.55 14.58 -0.24
N HIS A 529 -14.47 15.32 -0.44
CA HIS A 529 -13.56 15.23 -1.57
C HIS A 529 -12.10 15.17 -1.11
N SER A 530 -11.84 14.70 0.12
CA SER A 530 -10.51 14.68 0.73
C SER A 530 -9.49 13.93 -0.13
N ASP A 531 -9.85 12.73 -0.61
CA ASP A 531 -9.01 11.93 -1.52
C ASP A 531 -8.58 12.73 -2.77
N LEU A 532 -9.45 13.60 -3.28
CA LEU A 532 -9.17 14.43 -4.46
C LEU A 532 -8.30 15.63 -4.11
N ALA A 533 -8.53 16.23 -2.93
CA ALA A 533 -7.76 17.35 -2.43
C ALA A 533 -6.30 16.99 -2.14
N ARG A 534 -6.00 15.71 -1.90
CA ARG A 534 -4.62 15.23 -1.70
C ARG A 534 -3.75 15.33 -2.96
N GLN A 535 -4.34 15.45 -4.14
CA GLN A 535 -3.58 15.61 -5.37
C GLN A 535 -3.46 17.10 -5.74
N PRO A 536 -2.24 17.68 -5.82
CA PRO A 536 -2.05 19.13 -5.95
C PRO A 536 -2.79 19.74 -7.16
N LEU A 537 -2.80 19.02 -8.28
CA LEU A 537 -3.49 19.46 -9.49
C LEU A 537 -5.02 19.44 -9.34
N ILE A 538 -5.58 18.41 -8.70
CA ILE A 538 -7.04 18.34 -8.48
C ILE A 538 -7.45 19.36 -7.43
N LEU A 539 -6.65 19.55 -6.37
CA LEU A 539 -6.86 20.63 -5.39
C LEU A 539 -6.94 22.00 -6.07
N LEU A 540 -6.02 22.28 -6.98
CA LEU A 540 -6.04 23.49 -7.80
C LEU A 540 -7.36 23.63 -8.60
N MET A 541 -7.88 22.53 -9.15
CA MET A 541 -9.17 22.55 -9.85
C MET A 541 -10.35 22.79 -8.92
N LEU A 542 -10.35 22.19 -7.73
CA LEU A 542 -11.39 22.38 -6.71
C LEU A 542 -11.46 23.85 -6.28
N VAL A 543 -10.31 24.49 -6.08
CA VAL A 543 -10.32 25.92 -5.69
C VAL A 543 -10.71 26.85 -6.83
N ILE A 544 -10.37 26.51 -8.08
CA ILE A 544 -10.87 27.25 -9.26
C ILE A 544 -12.40 27.11 -9.37
N TYR A 545 -12.94 25.93 -9.08
CA TYR A 545 -14.38 25.71 -9.06
C TYR A 545 -15.06 26.55 -7.98
N ALA A 546 -14.50 26.56 -6.77
CA ALA A 546 -15.05 27.31 -5.64
C ALA A 546 -14.84 28.83 -5.74
N ALA A 547 -13.93 29.30 -6.59
CA ALA A 547 -13.74 30.74 -6.84
C ALA A 547 -14.90 31.37 -7.62
N ASP A 548 -15.69 30.56 -8.35
CA ASP A 548 -16.87 31.02 -9.07
C ASP A 548 -18.10 31.04 -8.14
N PRO A 549 -18.68 32.22 -7.85
CA PRO A 549 -19.78 32.36 -6.89
C PRO A 549 -21.10 31.72 -7.35
N ASP A 550 -21.25 31.41 -8.64
CA ASP A 550 -22.42 30.71 -9.18
C ASP A 550 -22.39 29.20 -8.91
N ASN A 551 -21.23 28.65 -8.50
CA ASN A 551 -21.09 27.25 -8.16
C ASN A 551 -21.57 26.93 -6.73
N PRO A 552 -22.24 25.79 -6.51
CA PRO A 552 -22.53 25.26 -5.19
C PRO A 552 -21.26 25.10 -4.34
N PRO A 553 -21.37 25.27 -3.02
CA PRO A 553 -20.29 24.96 -2.09
C PRO A 553 -19.80 23.51 -2.20
N LEU A 554 -18.50 23.30 -1.99
CA LEU A 554 -17.87 21.96 -2.01
C LEU A 554 -18.26 21.08 -0.81
N ASP A 555 -18.84 21.65 0.24
CA ASP A 555 -19.36 20.96 1.43
C ASP A 555 -20.84 20.55 1.29
N ASP A 556 -21.49 20.82 0.16
CA ASP A 556 -22.87 20.38 -0.08
C ASP A 556 -22.95 18.85 -0.19
N HIS A 557 -23.65 18.21 0.75
CA HIS A 557 -23.90 16.77 0.75
C HIS A 557 -24.59 16.26 -0.52
N ASN A 558 -25.27 17.14 -1.28
CA ASN A 558 -25.93 16.77 -2.53
C ASN A 558 -24.98 16.80 -3.74
N LEU A 559 -23.76 17.34 -3.60
CA LEU A 559 -22.77 17.38 -4.66
C LEU A 559 -22.04 16.03 -4.78
N SER A 560 -22.58 15.14 -5.60
CA SER A 560 -21.92 13.86 -5.89
C SER A 560 -20.56 14.07 -6.58
N LYS A 561 -19.62 13.12 -6.41
CA LYS A 561 -18.33 13.14 -7.12
C LYS A 561 -18.54 13.27 -8.65
N ALA A 562 -19.54 12.57 -9.19
CA ALA A 562 -19.85 12.63 -10.63
C ALA A 562 -20.31 14.03 -11.08
N GLU A 563 -21.16 14.69 -10.30
CA GLU A 563 -21.62 16.04 -10.59
C GLU A 563 -20.47 17.06 -10.54
N LEU A 564 -19.56 16.93 -9.57
CA LEU A 564 -18.36 17.76 -9.46
C LEU A 564 -17.47 17.62 -10.71
N TYR A 565 -17.14 16.39 -11.13
CA TYR A 565 -16.36 16.16 -12.35
C TYR A 565 -17.05 16.72 -13.60
N GLY A 566 -18.37 16.52 -13.71
CA GLY A 566 -19.15 17.06 -14.82
C GLY A 566 -19.12 18.58 -14.90
N ARG A 567 -19.23 19.27 -13.76
CA ARG A 567 -19.12 20.73 -13.72
C ARG A 567 -17.71 21.23 -14.00
N LEU A 568 -16.69 20.56 -13.47
CA LEU A 568 -15.28 20.89 -13.75
C LEU A 568 -14.98 20.81 -15.26
N ILE A 569 -15.37 19.71 -15.90
CA ILE A 569 -15.17 19.52 -17.35
C ILE A 569 -16.01 20.52 -18.15
N ARG A 570 -17.30 20.67 -17.84
CA ARG A 570 -18.21 21.57 -18.57
C ARG A 570 -17.78 23.03 -18.47
N SER A 571 -17.45 23.51 -17.27
CA SER A 571 -16.96 24.89 -17.07
C SER A 571 -15.68 25.12 -17.86
N PHE A 572 -14.80 24.14 -17.94
CA PHE A 572 -13.58 24.24 -18.73
C PHE A 572 -13.86 24.26 -20.24
N ILE A 573 -14.69 23.34 -20.76
CA ILE A 573 -15.09 23.31 -22.17
C ILE A 573 -15.73 24.65 -22.58
N LEU A 574 -16.67 25.16 -21.78
CA LEU A 574 -17.36 26.42 -22.06
C LEU A 574 -16.40 27.61 -22.09
N ARG A 575 -15.41 27.65 -21.18
CA ARG A 575 -14.35 28.66 -21.16
C ARG A 575 -13.53 28.64 -22.46
N GLN A 576 -13.05 27.47 -22.87
CA GLN A 576 -12.23 27.31 -24.08
C GLN A 576 -12.97 27.70 -25.37
N VAL A 577 -14.26 27.38 -25.48
CA VAL A 577 -15.05 27.74 -26.66
C VAL A 577 -15.24 29.26 -26.76
N ARG A 578 -15.32 29.97 -25.63
CA ARG A 578 -15.48 31.43 -25.58
C ARG A 578 -14.18 32.15 -25.96
N ASP A 579 -13.02 31.72 -25.46
CA ASP A 579 -11.72 32.38 -25.68
C ASP A 579 -11.27 32.37 -27.16
N LYS A 580 -11.65 31.36 -27.94
CA LYS A 580 -11.22 31.21 -29.35
C LYS A 580 -12.00 32.02 -30.38
N SER A 581 -12.93 32.86 -29.94
CA SER A 581 -13.85 33.57 -30.84
C SER A 581 -13.50 35.05 -30.95
N SER A 582 -12.91 35.46 -32.08
CA SER A 582 -12.55 36.86 -32.37
C SER A 582 -13.76 37.81 -32.52
N ARG A 583 -14.99 37.26 -32.48
CA ARG A 583 -16.26 37.96 -32.30
C ARG A 583 -17.06 37.20 -31.24
N ARG A 584 -17.74 37.90 -30.33
CA ARG A 584 -18.71 37.31 -29.39
C ARG A 584 -19.67 36.37 -30.16
N PRO A 585 -19.54 35.05 -30.01
CA PRO A 585 -20.38 34.09 -30.71
C PRO A 585 -21.77 34.12 -30.06
N SER A 586 -22.81 33.77 -30.82
CA SER A 586 -24.13 33.55 -30.25
C SER A 586 -24.08 32.42 -29.22
N GLU A 587 -24.92 32.47 -28.19
CA GLU A 587 -24.95 31.43 -27.16
C GLU A 587 -25.23 30.04 -27.74
N ASP A 588 -26.09 29.94 -28.76
CA ASP A 588 -26.38 28.68 -29.47
C ASP A 588 -25.14 28.07 -30.16
N HIS A 589 -24.22 28.89 -30.66
CA HIS A 589 -22.97 28.38 -31.22
C HIS A 589 -22.01 27.90 -30.14
N VAL A 590 -21.99 28.56 -28.98
CA VAL A 590 -21.17 28.14 -27.83
C VAL A 590 -21.64 26.79 -27.30
N THR A 591 -22.95 26.62 -27.11
CA THR A 591 -23.53 25.36 -26.61
C THR A 591 -23.29 24.20 -27.56
N THR A 592 -23.48 24.41 -28.88
CA THR A 592 -23.24 23.39 -29.90
C THR A 592 -21.77 22.96 -29.95
N ARG A 593 -20.83 23.92 -29.96
CA ARG A 593 -19.39 23.59 -29.94
C ARG A 593 -18.94 22.95 -28.64
N ALA A 594 -19.51 23.35 -27.51
CA ALA A 594 -19.22 22.73 -26.22
C ALA A 594 -19.67 21.26 -26.20
N ALA A 595 -20.86 20.95 -26.72
CA ALA A 595 -21.35 19.58 -26.85
C ALA A 595 -20.47 18.74 -27.78
N GLN A 596 -20.06 19.30 -28.93
CA GLN A 596 -19.17 18.62 -29.87
C GLN A 596 -17.78 18.35 -29.25
N SER A 597 -17.26 19.30 -28.50
CA SER A 597 -16.00 19.17 -27.76
C SER A 597 -16.07 18.08 -26.68
N GLY A 598 -17.15 18.05 -25.90
CA GLY A 598 -17.39 17.01 -24.90
C GLY A 598 -17.48 15.61 -25.51
N TRP A 599 -18.17 15.49 -26.66
CA TRP A 599 -18.24 14.23 -27.42
C TRP A 599 -16.85 13.75 -27.85
N GLN A 600 -16.03 14.63 -28.44
CA GLN A 600 -14.67 14.29 -28.87
C GLN A 600 -13.77 13.83 -27.71
N LEU A 601 -13.87 14.49 -26.55
CA LEU A 601 -13.18 14.07 -25.33
C LEU A 601 -13.66 12.69 -24.84
N GLY A 602 -14.96 12.42 -24.91
CA GLY A 602 -15.54 11.12 -24.62
C GLY A 602 -14.99 10.01 -25.52
N ILE A 603 -14.87 10.29 -26.83
CA ILE A 603 -14.24 9.36 -27.78
C ILE A 603 -12.76 9.15 -27.45
N ALA A 604 -12.02 10.19 -27.07
CA ALA A 604 -10.63 10.04 -26.64
C ALA A 604 -10.50 9.15 -25.39
N ALA A 605 -11.39 9.32 -24.40
CA ALA A 605 -11.44 8.46 -23.21
C ALA A 605 -11.74 6.99 -23.55
N LEU A 606 -12.74 6.75 -24.41
CA LEU A 606 -13.07 5.41 -24.90
C LEU A 606 -11.93 4.82 -25.72
N ALA A 607 -11.22 5.62 -26.52
CA ALA A 607 -10.07 5.19 -27.31
C ALA A 607 -8.92 4.67 -26.42
N MET A 608 -8.61 5.37 -25.32
CA MET A 608 -7.63 4.94 -24.34
C MET A 608 -8.11 3.67 -23.62
N PHE A 609 -9.32 3.70 -23.06
CA PHE A 609 -9.90 2.61 -22.29
C PHE A 609 -10.03 1.32 -23.11
N ASN A 610 -10.59 1.38 -24.32
CA ASN A 610 -10.80 0.21 -25.19
C ASN A 610 -9.49 -0.45 -25.64
N ARG A 611 -8.37 0.27 -25.61
CA ARG A 611 -7.01 -0.24 -25.86
C ARG A 611 -6.36 -0.84 -24.61
N GLY A 612 -6.99 -0.74 -23.45
CA GLY A 612 -6.41 -1.13 -22.16
C GLY A 612 -5.22 -0.25 -21.74
N ARG A 613 -5.21 1.02 -22.18
CA ARG A 613 -4.11 1.97 -21.95
C ARG A 613 -4.64 3.28 -21.35
N GLN A 614 -3.78 4.04 -20.69
CA GLN A 614 -4.10 5.40 -20.23
C GLN A 614 -3.71 6.48 -21.24
N TYR A 615 -3.17 6.07 -22.40
CA TYR A 615 -2.73 6.97 -23.46
C TYR A 615 -3.22 6.49 -24.84
N VAL A 616 -3.29 7.40 -25.80
CA VAL A 616 -3.60 7.14 -27.21
C VAL A 616 -2.66 7.95 -28.11
N THR A 617 -2.17 7.37 -29.21
CA THR A 617 -1.34 8.12 -30.16
C THR A 617 -2.18 9.01 -31.06
N ASP A 618 -1.57 10.04 -31.65
CA ASP A 618 -2.26 10.95 -32.58
C ASP A 618 -2.89 10.23 -33.77
N ARG A 619 -2.14 9.31 -34.38
CA ARG A 619 -2.64 8.48 -35.48
C ARG A 619 -3.84 7.63 -35.05
N GLU A 620 -3.80 7.05 -33.86
CA GLU A 620 -4.90 6.23 -33.32
C GLU A 620 -6.12 7.08 -33.01
N LEU A 621 -5.95 8.26 -32.39
CA LEU A 621 -7.06 9.15 -32.04
C LEU A 621 -7.71 9.75 -33.28
N ASN A 622 -6.92 10.20 -34.27
CA ASN A 622 -7.44 10.72 -35.53
C ASN A 622 -8.25 9.65 -36.29
N GLN A 623 -7.83 8.39 -36.26
CA GLN A 623 -8.59 7.27 -36.85
C GLN A 623 -9.94 7.08 -36.16
N ASP A 624 -9.96 7.11 -34.82
CA ASP A 624 -11.18 6.93 -34.05
C ASP A 624 -12.14 8.13 -34.21
N LEU A 625 -11.62 9.36 -34.17
CA LEU A 625 -12.40 10.59 -34.36
C LEU A 625 -13.00 10.69 -35.76
N ALA A 626 -12.31 10.21 -36.80
CA ALA A 626 -12.85 10.20 -38.16
C ALA A 626 -14.16 9.40 -38.29
N VAL A 627 -14.36 8.38 -37.44
CA VAL A 627 -15.58 7.56 -37.42
C VAL A 627 -16.75 8.28 -36.74
N PHE A 628 -16.49 8.98 -35.62
CA PHE A 628 -17.56 9.51 -34.74
C PHE A 628 -17.69 11.04 -34.71
N ALA A 629 -16.74 11.76 -35.26
CA ALA A 629 -16.68 13.21 -35.28
C ALA A 629 -16.01 13.73 -36.57
N PRO A 630 -16.52 13.38 -37.77
CA PRO A 630 -15.93 13.84 -39.03
C PRO A 630 -15.92 15.37 -39.08
N ALA A 631 -14.76 15.97 -39.37
CA ALA A 631 -14.63 17.41 -39.47
C ALA A 631 -15.59 18.01 -40.51
N GLU A 632 -16.25 19.10 -40.16
CA GLU A 632 -16.86 19.98 -41.17
C GLU A 632 -15.73 20.50 -42.07
N ALA A 633 -15.89 20.32 -43.39
CA ALA A 633 -14.92 20.79 -44.39
C ALA A 633 -14.69 22.30 -44.24
N THR A 634 -13.64 22.70 -43.54
CA THR A 634 -13.21 24.10 -43.49
C THR A 634 -12.68 24.53 -44.85
N ALA A 635 -13.06 25.75 -45.23
CA ALA A 635 -12.71 26.45 -46.47
C ALA A 635 -11.22 26.32 -46.88
N PRO A 636 -10.89 26.43 -48.18
CA PRO A 636 -9.53 26.21 -48.69
C PRO A 636 -8.51 27.08 -47.95
N ALA A 637 -7.52 26.42 -47.34
CA ALA A 637 -6.45 27.04 -46.57
C ALA A 637 -5.65 28.05 -47.43
N THR A 638 -5.39 29.22 -46.86
CA THR A 638 -4.35 30.14 -47.34
C THR A 638 -2.98 29.51 -47.12
N THR A 639 -2.08 29.69 -48.09
CA THR A 639 -0.86 28.90 -48.37
C THR A 639 0.31 29.01 -47.37
N LEU A 640 0.08 29.28 -46.08
CA LEU A 640 1.17 29.44 -45.08
C LEU A 640 0.95 28.76 -43.71
N ASP A 641 -0.21 28.14 -43.45
CA ASP A 641 -0.45 27.38 -42.20
C ASP A 641 -0.48 25.87 -42.46
N THR A 642 0.31 25.10 -41.70
CA THR A 642 0.22 23.64 -41.67
C THR A 642 -1.17 23.24 -41.17
N PRO A 643 -1.92 22.35 -41.84
CA PRO A 643 -3.24 21.94 -41.38
C PRO A 643 -3.13 21.24 -40.02
N VAL A 644 -3.75 21.83 -38.99
CA VAL A 644 -3.85 21.28 -37.63
C VAL A 644 -4.75 20.05 -37.66
N SER A 645 -4.30 18.91 -37.11
CA SER A 645 -5.10 17.68 -37.11
C SER A 645 -6.32 17.80 -36.19
N ASP A 646 -7.35 16.97 -36.40
CA ASP A 646 -8.54 16.98 -35.55
C ASP A 646 -8.21 16.54 -34.12
N ALA A 647 -7.29 15.58 -33.95
CA ALA A 647 -6.77 15.20 -32.65
C ALA A 647 -6.01 16.35 -31.95
N ASP A 648 -5.18 17.12 -32.66
CA ASP A 648 -4.55 18.33 -32.10
C ASP A 648 -5.62 19.36 -31.67
N ARG A 649 -6.68 19.56 -32.47
CA ARG A 649 -7.81 20.41 -32.08
C ARG A 649 -8.59 19.88 -30.88
N THR A 650 -8.75 18.56 -30.77
CA THR A 650 -9.44 17.88 -29.67
C THR A 650 -8.58 17.78 -28.41
N VAL A 651 -7.25 17.93 -28.50
CA VAL A 651 -6.34 17.68 -27.36
C VAL A 651 -5.54 18.90 -26.92
N GLU A 652 -4.93 19.68 -27.84
CA GLU A 652 -4.12 20.87 -27.48
C GLU A 652 -4.95 21.95 -26.74
N ASN A 653 -6.28 21.85 -26.80
CA ASN A 653 -7.21 22.81 -26.22
C ASN A 653 -7.75 22.39 -24.85
N PHE A 654 -7.41 21.18 -24.39
CA PHE A 654 -7.86 20.69 -23.09
C PHE A 654 -6.69 20.55 -22.14
N PHE A 655 -6.74 21.37 -21.09
CA PHE A 655 -5.81 21.30 -19.97
C PHE A 655 -5.70 19.87 -19.43
N PHE A 656 -6.78 19.08 -19.47
CA PHE A 656 -6.82 17.72 -18.95
C PHE A 656 -6.09 16.67 -19.78
N ILE A 657 -5.50 16.99 -20.93
CA ILE A 657 -4.80 15.99 -21.75
C ILE A 657 -3.37 16.44 -22.01
N HIS A 658 -2.41 15.66 -21.52
CA HIS A 658 -0.99 15.86 -21.78
C HIS A 658 -0.63 15.33 -23.16
N ALA A 659 -0.09 16.18 -24.02
CA ALA A 659 0.51 15.77 -25.29
C ALA A 659 2.01 15.60 -25.11
N ALA A 660 2.49 14.36 -25.09
CA ALA A 660 3.92 14.09 -25.22
C ALA A 660 4.30 14.28 -26.70
N ALA A 661 4.93 15.41 -27.03
CA ALA A 661 5.43 15.72 -28.36
C ALA A 661 6.94 16.00 -28.30
N LEU A 662 7.74 15.27 -29.08
CA LEU A 662 9.13 15.62 -29.33
C LEU A 662 9.17 16.70 -30.42
N ASN A 663 9.60 17.92 -30.09
CA ASN A 663 9.69 19.08 -31.00
C ASN A 663 8.34 19.55 -31.62
N GLU A 664 8.06 20.85 -31.56
CA GLU A 664 6.96 21.52 -32.30
C GLU A 664 7.06 21.31 -33.83
N LYS A 665 8.20 20.80 -34.33
CA LYS A 665 8.47 20.49 -35.75
C LYS A 665 8.46 19.00 -36.10
N ALA A 666 8.18 18.08 -35.17
CA ALA A 666 8.08 16.66 -35.53
C ALA A 666 6.79 16.38 -36.31
N GLU A 667 6.91 15.46 -37.28
CA GLU A 667 5.78 14.95 -38.07
C GLU A 667 4.64 14.51 -37.15
N THR A 668 3.41 14.86 -37.55
CA THR A 668 2.13 14.65 -36.83
C THR A 668 1.88 13.22 -36.33
N GLY A 669 2.65 12.21 -36.75
CA GLY A 669 2.46 10.81 -36.36
C GLY A 669 3.09 10.33 -35.05
N ARG A 670 3.80 11.16 -34.27
CA ARG A 670 4.54 10.74 -33.06
C ARG A 670 4.04 11.28 -31.73
N ARG A 671 2.91 12.01 -31.71
CA ARG A 671 2.35 12.56 -30.47
C ARG A 671 1.52 11.49 -29.74
N SER A 672 1.55 11.49 -28.41
CA SER A 672 0.63 10.70 -27.59
C SER A 672 -0.08 11.55 -26.55
N TYR A 673 -1.34 11.21 -26.31
CA TYR A 673 -2.28 11.95 -25.49
C TYR A 673 -2.72 11.11 -24.29
N GLU A 674 -2.77 11.70 -23.10
CA GLU A 674 -3.17 11.04 -21.85
C GLU A 674 -3.88 12.02 -20.92
N PHE A 675 -4.89 11.57 -20.17
CA PHE A 675 -5.55 12.42 -19.18
C PHE A 675 -4.63 12.77 -18.00
N LEU A 676 -4.68 14.02 -17.53
CA LEU A 676 -3.95 14.49 -16.34
C LEU A 676 -4.31 13.70 -15.08
N HIS A 677 -5.54 13.21 -15.00
CA HIS A 677 -5.97 12.25 -14.00
C HIS A 677 -6.94 11.24 -14.61
N ALA A 678 -6.77 9.96 -14.28
CA ALA A 678 -7.51 8.85 -14.91
C ALA A 678 -9.03 8.98 -14.73
N THR A 679 -9.49 9.53 -13.60
CA THR A 679 -10.94 9.67 -13.31
C THR A 679 -11.67 10.62 -14.24
N PHE A 680 -10.99 11.57 -14.91
CA PHE A 680 -11.63 12.40 -15.93
C PHE A 680 -12.05 11.56 -17.14
N GLY A 681 -11.17 10.66 -17.59
CA GLY A 681 -11.50 9.71 -18.65
C GLY A 681 -12.63 8.77 -18.22
N GLU A 682 -12.59 8.27 -16.99
CA GLU A 682 -13.61 7.38 -16.45
C GLU A 682 -14.98 8.07 -16.34
N TYR A 683 -15.02 9.34 -15.91
CA TYR A 683 -16.22 10.17 -15.91
C TYR A 683 -16.77 10.37 -17.34
N LEU A 684 -15.92 10.70 -18.31
CA LEU A 684 -16.34 10.93 -19.69
C LEU A 684 -16.93 9.66 -20.32
N ILE A 685 -16.37 8.48 -20.01
CA ILE A 685 -16.94 7.19 -20.43
C ILE A 685 -18.33 6.97 -19.83
N ALA A 686 -18.49 7.26 -18.53
CA ALA A 686 -19.79 7.17 -17.85
C ALA A 686 -20.82 8.13 -18.45
N GLU A 687 -20.44 9.39 -18.69
CA GLU A 687 -21.30 10.43 -19.27
C GLU A 687 -21.75 10.07 -20.70
N VAL A 688 -20.84 9.63 -21.56
CA VAL A 688 -21.16 9.18 -22.92
C VAL A 688 -22.13 8.01 -22.87
N THR A 689 -21.85 7.00 -22.04
CA THR A 689 -22.68 5.79 -21.91
C THR A 689 -24.10 6.13 -21.48
N LEU A 690 -24.27 6.95 -20.44
CA LEU A 690 -25.60 7.36 -19.97
C LEU A 690 -26.32 8.28 -20.97
N THR A 691 -25.59 9.13 -21.69
CA THR A 691 -26.18 9.98 -22.72
C THR A 691 -26.78 9.13 -23.84
N LEU A 692 -26.07 8.10 -24.30
CA LEU A 692 -26.59 7.16 -25.31
C LEU A 692 -27.82 6.39 -24.78
N LEU A 693 -27.78 5.88 -23.55
CA LEU A 693 -28.94 5.21 -22.94
C LEU A 693 -30.16 6.13 -22.85
N ARG A 694 -29.97 7.41 -22.46
CA ARG A 694 -31.05 8.41 -22.42
C ARG A 694 -31.63 8.71 -23.79
N GLN A 695 -30.79 8.80 -24.83
CA GLN A 695 -31.27 8.97 -26.20
C GLN A 695 -32.17 7.78 -26.62
N MET A 696 -31.78 6.57 -26.24
CA MET A 696 -32.58 5.36 -26.51
C MET A 696 -33.91 5.33 -25.74
N VAL A 697 -33.96 5.90 -24.52
CA VAL A 697 -35.24 6.10 -23.80
C VAL A 697 -36.18 6.99 -24.61
N VAL A 698 -35.68 8.10 -25.16
CA VAL A 698 -36.48 9.00 -26.00
C VAL A 698 -36.94 8.29 -27.27
N GLN A 699 -36.06 7.53 -27.93
CA GLN A 699 -36.40 6.76 -29.14
C GLN A 699 -37.46 5.69 -28.85
N ARG A 700 -37.38 5.02 -27.69
CA ARG A 700 -38.37 4.03 -27.25
C ARG A 700 -39.76 4.62 -27.03
N ALA A 701 -39.85 5.87 -26.55
CA ALA A 701 -41.13 6.52 -26.28
C ALA A 701 -41.90 6.89 -27.58
N LEU A 702 -41.20 7.11 -28.70
CA LEU A 702 -41.81 7.54 -29.97
C LEU A 702 -42.78 6.50 -30.58
N PRO A 703 -42.43 5.20 -30.72
CA PRO A 703 -43.37 4.17 -31.17
C PRO A 703 -44.52 3.91 -30.19
N ALA A 704 -44.30 4.04 -28.88
CA ALA A 704 -45.36 3.82 -27.88
C ALA A 704 -46.50 4.85 -27.99
N ALA A 705 -46.21 6.05 -28.51
CA ALA A 705 -47.19 7.09 -28.80
C ALA A 705 -47.91 6.93 -30.16
N ASN A 706 -47.47 6.00 -31.03
CA ASN A 706 -48.05 5.78 -32.35
C ASN A 706 -48.40 4.28 -32.56
N PRO A 707 -49.69 3.90 -32.52
CA PRO A 707 -50.12 2.50 -32.59
C PRO A 707 -49.83 1.80 -33.94
N TYR A 708 -49.37 2.55 -34.95
CA TYR A 708 -48.99 2.01 -36.26
C TYR A 708 -47.50 1.71 -36.38
N LEU A 709 -46.66 2.19 -35.46
CA LEU A 709 -45.23 1.87 -35.41
C LEU A 709 -45.03 0.61 -34.56
N ARG A 710 -44.54 -0.48 -35.17
CA ARG A 710 -44.10 -1.64 -34.38
C ARG A 710 -42.95 -1.21 -33.48
N SER A 711 -43.00 -1.61 -32.21
CA SER A 711 -41.89 -1.42 -31.28
C SER A 711 -40.72 -2.29 -31.75
N ALA A 712 -39.80 -1.69 -32.50
CA ALA A 712 -38.53 -2.30 -32.84
C ALA A 712 -37.61 -2.31 -31.61
N PRO A 713 -36.69 -3.28 -31.47
CA PRO A 713 -35.64 -3.19 -30.46
C PRO A 713 -34.87 -1.86 -30.64
N PRO A 714 -34.44 -1.24 -29.55
CA PRO A 714 -33.81 0.07 -29.63
C PRO A 714 -32.48 -0.04 -30.37
N ASP A 715 -32.15 0.95 -31.19
CA ASP A 715 -30.90 0.94 -31.98
C ASP A 715 -29.69 1.23 -31.08
N ASP A 716 -29.03 0.18 -30.61
CA ASP A 716 -27.85 0.24 -29.75
C ASP A 716 -26.54 0.22 -30.54
N SER A 717 -26.55 0.40 -31.87
CA SER A 717 -25.41 0.26 -32.78
C SER A 717 -24.16 1.01 -32.30
N LEU A 718 -24.34 2.28 -31.92
CA LEU A 718 -23.27 3.12 -31.40
C LEU A 718 -22.82 2.68 -29.99
N LEU A 719 -23.76 2.32 -29.12
CA LEU A 719 -23.46 1.84 -27.76
C LEU A 719 -22.62 0.56 -27.80
N TYR A 720 -23.04 -0.44 -28.59
CA TYR A 720 -22.30 -1.68 -28.80
C TYR A 720 -20.89 -1.42 -29.32
N THR A 721 -20.75 -0.54 -30.31
CA THR A 721 -19.44 -0.20 -30.88
C THR A 721 -18.48 0.34 -29.82
N LEU A 722 -18.96 1.24 -28.96
CA LEU A 722 -18.10 1.93 -27.98
C LEU A 722 -17.80 1.10 -26.73
N ILE A 723 -18.74 0.27 -26.23
CA ILE A 723 -18.59 -0.40 -24.93
C ILE A 723 -18.31 -1.91 -25.02
N SER A 724 -18.06 -2.47 -26.21
CA SER A 724 -17.83 -3.91 -26.41
C SER A 724 -16.35 -4.35 -26.40
N HIS A 725 -15.39 -3.45 -26.17
CA HIS A 725 -13.97 -3.80 -26.25
C HIS A 725 -13.30 -4.09 -24.90
N GLN A 726 -13.72 -3.42 -23.82
CA GLN A 726 -13.21 -3.65 -22.47
C GLN A 726 -14.34 -3.63 -21.42
N PRO A 727 -14.30 -4.50 -20.40
CA PRO A 727 -15.31 -4.53 -19.36
C PRO A 727 -15.08 -3.41 -18.32
N PHE A 728 -16.13 -2.64 -18.02
CA PHE A 728 -16.09 -1.49 -17.10
C PHE A 728 -15.66 -1.87 -15.68
N VAL A 729 -15.91 -3.10 -15.24
CA VAL A 729 -15.48 -3.61 -13.93
C VAL A 729 -13.96 -3.58 -13.72
N LYS A 730 -13.14 -3.54 -14.78
CA LYS A 730 -11.69 -3.32 -14.67
C LYS A 730 -11.34 -1.93 -14.13
N ARG A 731 -12.28 -0.98 -14.23
CA ARG A 731 -12.17 0.40 -13.75
C ARG A 731 -13.45 0.76 -12.99
N LYS A 732 -13.54 0.29 -11.74
CA LYS A 732 -14.69 0.54 -10.85
C LYS A 732 -15.22 1.99 -10.85
N PRO A 733 -14.36 3.04 -10.90
CA PRO A 733 -14.86 4.41 -10.92
C PRO A 733 -15.83 4.72 -12.08
N ILE A 734 -15.72 4.06 -13.24
CA ILE A 734 -16.66 4.26 -14.36
C ILE A 734 -18.10 3.94 -13.92
N LEU A 735 -18.29 2.81 -13.23
CA LEU A 735 -19.60 2.36 -12.78
C LEU A 735 -20.12 3.20 -11.60
N GLU A 736 -19.22 3.63 -10.70
CA GLU A 736 -19.57 4.51 -9.59
C GLU A 736 -20.01 5.91 -10.06
N LEU A 737 -19.28 6.48 -11.02
CA LEU A 737 -19.61 7.77 -11.63
C LEU A 737 -20.90 7.68 -12.45
N ALA A 738 -21.11 6.57 -13.17
CA ALA A 738 -22.37 6.31 -13.86
C ALA A 738 -23.54 6.21 -12.87
N ALA A 739 -23.38 5.51 -11.74
CA ALA A 739 -24.43 5.44 -10.71
C ALA A 739 -24.74 6.84 -10.14
N GLY A 740 -23.73 7.66 -9.89
CA GLY A 740 -23.90 9.05 -9.45
C GLY A 740 -24.68 9.92 -10.47
N LEU A 741 -24.31 9.84 -11.75
CA LEU A 741 -25.03 10.52 -12.83
C LEU A 741 -26.47 10.03 -12.98
N PHE A 742 -26.70 8.72 -12.85
CA PHE A 742 -28.04 8.12 -12.90
C PHE A 742 -28.92 8.58 -11.72
N ALA A 743 -28.35 8.64 -10.52
CA ALA A 743 -29.03 9.11 -9.31
C ALA A 743 -29.39 10.61 -9.36
N ALA A 744 -28.84 11.39 -10.30
CA ALA A 744 -29.22 12.79 -10.53
C ALA A 744 -30.39 12.96 -11.53
N LEU A 745 -30.78 11.90 -12.26
CA LEU A 745 -31.87 11.95 -13.25
C LEU A 745 -33.25 11.98 -12.57
N ASP A 746 -34.30 12.42 -13.28
CA ASP A 746 -35.68 12.30 -12.80
C ASP A 746 -36.15 10.82 -12.78
N GLN A 747 -37.14 10.50 -11.94
CA GLN A 747 -37.61 9.13 -11.74
C GLN A 747 -38.13 8.47 -13.04
N GLY A 748 -38.74 9.25 -13.94
CA GLY A 748 -39.25 8.76 -15.22
C GLY A 748 -38.11 8.33 -16.15
N THR A 749 -37.09 9.17 -16.28
CA THR A 749 -35.89 8.85 -17.05
C THR A 749 -35.12 7.67 -16.46
N ARG A 750 -34.97 7.59 -15.12
CA ARG A 750 -34.32 6.42 -14.47
C ARG A 750 -35.01 5.12 -14.82
N THR A 751 -36.34 5.07 -14.66
CA THR A 751 -37.15 3.90 -15.00
C THR A 751 -37.01 3.54 -16.48
N GLY A 752 -36.99 4.55 -17.36
CA GLY A 752 -36.77 4.36 -18.79
C GLY A 752 -35.40 3.74 -19.10
N VAL A 753 -34.33 4.23 -18.47
CA VAL A 753 -32.96 3.73 -18.68
C VAL A 753 -32.85 2.27 -18.23
N LEU A 754 -33.38 1.92 -17.06
CA LEU A 754 -33.38 0.53 -16.57
C LEU A 754 -34.17 -0.38 -17.53
N ALA A 755 -35.32 0.06 -18.02
CA ALA A 755 -36.10 -0.70 -18.98
C ALA A 755 -35.39 -0.88 -20.34
N VAL A 756 -34.61 0.12 -20.79
CA VAL A 756 -33.76 0.00 -21.99
C VAL A 756 -32.67 -1.05 -21.76
N LEU A 757 -31.99 -1.02 -20.61
CA LEU A 757 -30.98 -2.02 -20.25
C LEU A 757 -31.58 -3.43 -20.22
N ASP A 758 -32.78 -3.62 -19.65
CA ASP A 758 -33.47 -4.91 -19.66
C ASP A 758 -33.72 -5.43 -21.08
N ASP A 759 -34.15 -4.57 -21.99
CA ASP A 759 -34.40 -4.97 -23.39
C ASP A 759 -33.12 -5.28 -24.17
N LEU A 760 -32.02 -4.57 -23.88
CA LEU A 760 -30.69 -4.87 -24.44
C LEU A 760 -30.13 -6.18 -23.91
N ILE A 761 -30.27 -6.46 -22.61
CA ILE A 761 -29.85 -7.73 -22.01
C ILE A 761 -30.66 -8.90 -22.58
N ARG A 762 -31.94 -8.71 -22.89
CA ARG A 762 -32.76 -9.77 -23.53
C ARG A 762 -32.37 -10.06 -24.98
N SER A 763 -31.73 -9.12 -25.68
CA SER A 763 -31.51 -9.18 -27.13
C SER A 763 -30.04 -9.16 -27.57
N PHE A 764 -29.07 -9.08 -26.65
CA PHE A 764 -27.65 -8.98 -27.02
C PHE A 764 -27.15 -10.16 -27.88
N HIS A 765 -27.74 -11.36 -27.74
CA HIS A 765 -27.39 -12.53 -28.55
C HIS A 765 -27.68 -12.31 -30.05
N ASP A 766 -28.68 -11.49 -30.38
CA ASP A 766 -29.07 -11.21 -31.76
C ASP A 766 -28.08 -10.27 -32.48
N ARG A 767 -27.17 -9.63 -31.74
CA ARG A 767 -26.19 -8.68 -32.28
C ARG A 767 -25.09 -9.28 -33.14
N ALA A 768 -24.89 -10.60 -33.10
CA ALA A 768 -23.85 -11.28 -33.85
C ALA A 768 -23.91 -11.10 -35.39
N ARG A 769 -24.90 -10.38 -35.92
CA ARG A 769 -25.20 -10.28 -37.36
C ARG A 769 -24.70 -9.03 -38.10
N SER A 770 -24.24 -7.96 -37.44
CA SER A 770 -23.66 -6.80 -38.15
C SER A 770 -22.94 -5.81 -37.23
N ASP A 771 -21.68 -5.51 -37.51
CA ASP A 771 -20.97 -4.37 -36.92
C ASP A 771 -21.23 -3.10 -37.77
N PRO A 772 -21.91 -2.08 -37.23
CA PRO A 772 -22.26 -0.87 -37.97
C PRO A 772 -21.06 0.02 -38.28
N HIS A 773 -19.95 -0.11 -37.53
CA HIS A 773 -18.76 0.75 -37.66
C HIS A 773 -17.48 -0.10 -37.67
N PRO A 774 -17.23 -0.91 -38.71
CA PRO A 774 -16.07 -1.81 -38.76
C PRO A 774 -14.73 -1.08 -38.74
N ASP A 775 -14.70 0.20 -39.11
CA ASP A 775 -13.50 1.04 -39.13
C ASP A 775 -13.02 1.44 -37.72
N TYR A 776 -13.89 1.36 -36.69
CA TYR A 776 -13.48 1.56 -35.30
C TYR A 776 -13.00 0.24 -34.69
N ALA A 777 -11.70 0.00 -34.74
CA ALA A 777 -11.06 -1.23 -34.25
C ALA A 777 -9.91 -0.91 -33.26
N PRO A 778 -10.21 -0.36 -32.06
CA PRO A 778 -9.19 0.05 -31.10
C PRO A 778 -8.33 -1.12 -30.61
N ALA A 779 -8.90 -2.31 -30.51
CA ALA A 779 -8.21 -3.53 -30.11
C ALA A 779 -8.60 -4.71 -31.01
N ARG A 780 -7.69 -5.68 -31.17
CA ARG A 780 -7.96 -6.93 -31.89
C ARG A 780 -8.82 -7.86 -31.02
N THR A 781 -10.13 -7.63 -31.00
CA THR A 781 -11.08 -8.46 -30.24
C THR A 781 -11.84 -9.40 -31.17
N THR A 782 -12.12 -10.61 -30.69
CA THR A 782 -13.01 -11.55 -31.41
C THR A 782 -14.46 -11.15 -31.21
N LEU A 783 -15.36 -11.60 -32.10
CA LEU A 783 -16.80 -11.40 -31.91
C LEU A 783 -17.29 -11.96 -30.57
N VAL A 784 -16.78 -13.13 -30.16
CA VAL A 784 -17.11 -13.75 -28.86
C VAL A 784 -16.73 -12.84 -27.71
N SER A 785 -15.50 -12.30 -27.71
CA SER A 785 -15.02 -11.36 -26.71
C SER A 785 -15.84 -10.07 -26.68
N ARG A 786 -16.27 -9.57 -27.86
CA ARG A 786 -17.10 -8.36 -27.94
C ARG A 786 -18.49 -8.55 -27.36
N ILE A 787 -19.16 -9.66 -27.70
CA ILE A 787 -20.48 -9.99 -27.16
C ILE A 787 -20.39 -10.24 -25.65
N ALA A 788 -19.35 -10.97 -25.20
CA ALA A 788 -19.11 -11.20 -23.77
C ALA A 788 -18.91 -9.88 -23.01
N THR A 789 -18.06 -8.99 -23.52
CA THR A 789 -17.79 -7.69 -22.90
C THR A 789 -19.01 -6.79 -22.88
N TYR A 790 -19.74 -6.72 -24.01
CA TYR A 790 -20.95 -5.91 -24.12
C TYR A 790 -22.02 -6.37 -23.12
N SER A 791 -22.34 -7.66 -23.11
CA SER A 791 -23.34 -8.22 -22.19
C SER A 791 -22.92 -8.08 -20.72
N ALA A 792 -21.63 -8.27 -20.40
CA ALA A 792 -21.10 -8.01 -19.06
C ALA A 792 -21.29 -6.54 -18.65
N ASN A 793 -20.96 -5.59 -19.52
CA ASN A 793 -21.14 -4.16 -19.26
C ASN A 793 -22.60 -3.78 -19.06
N LEU A 794 -23.53 -4.32 -19.87
CA LEU A 794 -24.97 -4.09 -19.71
C LEU A 794 -25.48 -4.60 -18.37
N VAL A 795 -25.12 -5.82 -17.96
CA VAL A 795 -25.55 -6.39 -16.67
C VAL A 795 -24.93 -5.60 -15.51
N CYS A 796 -23.65 -5.23 -15.59
CA CYS A 796 -23.01 -4.40 -14.58
C CYS A 796 -23.71 -3.04 -14.44
N LEU A 797 -24.02 -2.36 -15.55
CA LEU A 797 -24.80 -1.12 -15.51
C LEU A 797 -26.18 -1.36 -14.89
N ARG A 798 -26.89 -2.41 -15.30
CA ARG A 798 -28.24 -2.68 -14.81
C ARG A 798 -28.30 -2.93 -13.30
N VAL A 799 -27.29 -3.62 -12.76
CA VAL A 799 -27.21 -3.97 -11.33
C VAL A 799 -26.62 -2.85 -10.49
N LEU A 800 -25.63 -2.10 -11.01
CA LEU A 800 -24.83 -1.17 -10.21
C LEU A 800 -25.31 0.29 -10.30
N LEU A 801 -26.17 0.63 -11.27
CA LEU A 801 -26.80 1.95 -11.34
C LEU A 801 -27.88 2.13 -10.25
N ASP A 802 -28.62 1.06 -9.91
CA ASP A 802 -29.67 1.07 -8.89
C ASP A 802 -29.37 0.00 -7.83
N LYS A 803 -28.46 0.34 -6.92
CA LYS A 803 -27.86 -0.61 -5.96
C LYS A 803 -28.84 -1.09 -4.89
N ASP A 804 -29.89 -0.31 -4.63
CA ASP A 804 -30.85 -0.56 -3.56
C ASP A 804 -31.93 -1.58 -3.97
N VAL A 805 -32.01 -1.91 -5.27
CA VAL A 805 -33.02 -2.81 -5.83
C VAL A 805 -32.35 -4.05 -6.42
N PRO A 806 -32.45 -5.22 -5.75
CA PRO A 806 -31.98 -6.49 -6.30
C PRO A 806 -32.62 -6.76 -7.67
N THR A 807 -31.83 -7.22 -8.64
CA THR A 807 -32.32 -7.42 -10.01
C THR A 807 -32.75 -8.88 -10.22
N PRO A 808 -34.05 -9.19 -10.41
CA PRO A 808 -34.49 -10.57 -10.56
C PRO A 808 -34.00 -11.17 -11.89
N VAL A 809 -33.41 -12.36 -11.87
CA VAL A 809 -32.87 -13.01 -13.09
C VAL A 809 -33.97 -13.20 -14.15
N GLN A 810 -35.17 -13.59 -13.73
CA GLN A 810 -36.33 -13.82 -14.60
C GLN A 810 -36.78 -12.56 -15.34
N SER A 811 -36.47 -11.37 -14.81
CA SER A 811 -36.75 -10.11 -15.50
C SER A 811 -35.84 -9.91 -16.72
N LEU A 812 -34.63 -10.48 -16.70
CA LEU A 812 -33.61 -10.25 -17.73
C LEU A 812 -33.60 -11.34 -18.80
N PHE A 813 -34.05 -12.55 -18.49
CA PHE A 813 -34.05 -13.69 -19.42
C PHE A 813 -35.47 -14.25 -19.56
N ARG A 814 -36.07 -14.16 -20.76
CA ARG A 814 -37.45 -14.61 -21.01
C ARG A 814 -37.52 -16.14 -21.14
N HIS A 815 -37.99 -16.85 -20.12
CA HIS A 815 -38.41 -18.25 -20.24
C HIS A 815 -39.58 -18.59 -19.29
N GLU A 816 -40.43 -19.54 -19.70
CA GLU A 816 -41.65 -19.99 -19.00
C GLU A 816 -41.39 -20.91 -17.79
N GLU A 817 -40.15 -21.34 -17.58
CA GLU A 817 -39.72 -22.18 -16.45
C GLU A 817 -38.64 -21.46 -15.62
N ASP A 818 -38.65 -21.66 -14.30
CA ASP A 818 -37.69 -21.14 -13.30
C ASP A 818 -36.24 -21.70 -13.47
N SER A 819 -35.73 -21.79 -14.70
CA SER A 819 -34.38 -22.29 -15.00
C SER A 819 -33.33 -21.17 -15.00
N LEU A 820 -32.21 -21.42 -14.32
CA LEU A 820 -31.00 -20.59 -14.35
C LEU A 820 -30.13 -20.79 -15.60
N ASP A 821 -30.51 -21.68 -16.54
CA ASP A 821 -29.66 -22.06 -17.67
C ASP A 821 -29.25 -20.88 -18.58
N PRO A 822 -30.13 -19.93 -18.94
CA PRO A 822 -29.74 -18.76 -19.74
C PRO A 822 -28.70 -17.87 -19.04
N TRP A 823 -28.88 -17.67 -17.73
CA TRP A 823 -27.94 -16.94 -16.90
C TRP A 823 -26.58 -17.64 -16.83
N ARG A 824 -26.57 -18.94 -16.52
CA ARG A 824 -25.35 -19.75 -16.47
C ARG A 824 -24.61 -19.79 -17.80
N SER A 825 -25.35 -19.83 -18.92
CA SER A 825 -24.78 -19.75 -20.26
C SER A 825 -24.09 -18.39 -20.48
N THR A 826 -24.71 -17.30 -20.04
CA THR A 826 -24.16 -15.94 -20.12
C THR A 826 -22.91 -15.77 -19.26
N VAL A 827 -22.91 -16.27 -18.03
CA VAL A 827 -21.73 -16.25 -17.14
C VAL A 827 -20.56 -17.04 -17.76
N ARG A 828 -20.83 -18.21 -18.34
CA ARG A 828 -19.81 -19.00 -19.06
C ARG A 828 -19.30 -18.32 -20.32
N LEU A 829 -20.16 -17.59 -21.04
CA LEU A 829 -19.74 -16.74 -22.15
C LEU A 829 -18.73 -15.70 -21.67
N TRP A 830 -18.99 -15.03 -20.54
CA TRP A 830 -18.05 -14.07 -19.95
C TRP A 830 -16.73 -14.72 -19.56
N GLN A 831 -16.77 -15.86 -18.88
CA GLN A 831 -15.56 -16.62 -18.51
C GLN A 831 -14.70 -16.99 -19.73
N SER A 832 -15.34 -17.32 -20.85
CA SER A 832 -14.64 -17.67 -22.10
C SER A 832 -14.17 -16.47 -22.93
N GLY A 833 -14.88 -15.35 -22.85
CA GLY A 833 -14.71 -14.20 -23.74
C GLY A 833 -13.90 -13.05 -23.16
N LEU A 834 -13.91 -12.89 -21.82
CA LEU A 834 -13.14 -11.87 -21.10
C LEU A 834 -11.69 -12.33 -20.88
N ASP A 835 -10.78 -11.38 -20.72
CA ASP A 835 -9.43 -11.68 -20.25
C ASP A 835 -9.43 -12.02 -18.74
N LYS A 836 -8.32 -12.58 -18.25
CA LYS A 836 -8.20 -13.05 -16.85
C LYS A 836 -8.52 -11.94 -15.84
N GLU A 837 -8.03 -10.73 -16.11
CA GLU A 837 -8.24 -9.57 -15.24
C GLU A 837 -9.71 -9.14 -15.25
N GLY A 838 -10.33 -9.01 -16.43
CA GLY A 838 -11.75 -8.65 -16.56
C GLY A 838 -12.69 -9.68 -15.94
N TRP A 839 -12.40 -10.97 -16.07
CA TRP A 839 -13.15 -12.02 -15.39
C TRP A 839 -13.05 -11.91 -13.87
N GLN A 840 -11.84 -11.73 -13.34
CA GLN A 840 -11.61 -11.59 -11.90
C GLN A 840 -12.36 -10.37 -11.34
N SER A 841 -12.22 -9.21 -11.99
CA SER A 841 -12.93 -7.99 -11.58
C SER A 841 -14.45 -8.14 -11.65
N LEU A 842 -14.97 -8.90 -12.62
CA LEU A 842 -16.41 -9.15 -12.74
C LEU A 842 -16.94 -10.01 -11.60
N VAL A 843 -16.28 -11.13 -11.32
CA VAL A 843 -16.71 -11.99 -10.21
C VAL A 843 -16.52 -11.30 -8.87
N ASP A 844 -15.58 -10.35 -8.74
CA ASP A 844 -15.41 -9.58 -7.50
C ASP A 844 -16.53 -8.55 -7.26
N GLU A 845 -17.24 -8.12 -8.31
CA GLU A 845 -18.27 -7.07 -8.20
C GLU A 845 -19.70 -7.63 -8.15
N LEU A 846 -19.99 -8.71 -8.88
CA LEU A 846 -21.34 -9.29 -8.97
C LEU A 846 -21.47 -10.61 -8.20
N THR A 847 -22.65 -10.85 -7.66
CA THR A 847 -23.03 -12.14 -7.05
C THR A 847 -24.49 -12.46 -7.31
N LEU A 848 -24.85 -13.73 -7.12
CA LEU A 848 -26.22 -14.22 -7.22
C LEU A 848 -26.71 -14.62 -5.83
N VAL A 849 -27.92 -14.19 -5.45
CA VAL A 849 -28.55 -14.47 -4.15
C VAL A 849 -29.94 -15.06 -4.38
N HIS A 850 -30.40 -15.93 -3.49
CA HIS A 850 -31.72 -16.54 -3.55
C HIS A 850 -32.53 -16.20 -2.29
N ASP A 851 -33.59 -15.40 -2.47
CA ASP A 851 -34.58 -15.06 -1.44
C ASP A 851 -35.99 -15.21 -2.02
N GLY A 852 -36.50 -16.45 -2.03
CA GLY A 852 -37.73 -16.83 -2.74
C GLY A 852 -37.61 -16.88 -4.28
N SER A 853 -36.78 -16.02 -4.88
CA SER A 853 -36.35 -16.04 -6.27
C SER A 853 -34.88 -15.62 -6.42
N TRP A 854 -34.30 -15.88 -7.59
CA TRP A 854 -32.90 -15.56 -7.89
C TRP A 854 -32.71 -14.10 -8.28
N HIS A 855 -31.80 -13.41 -7.59
CA HIS A 855 -31.47 -12.01 -7.83
C HIS A 855 -29.98 -11.84 -8.07
N ILE A 856 -29.64 -10.99 -9.02
CA ILE A 856 -28.27 -10.51 -9.24
C ILE A 856 -28.10 -9.24 -8.40
N THR A 857 -27.03 -9.18 -7.63
CA THR A 857 -26.71 -8.04 -6.76
C THR A 857 -25.21 -7.76 -6.75
N ARG A 858 -24.84 -6.61 -6.17
CA ARG A 858 -23.45 -6.27 -5.88
C ARG A 858 -22.94 -7.16 -4.75
N ARG A 859 -21.68 -7.59 -4.85
CA ARG A 859 -21.02 -8.29 -3.74
C ARG A 859 -20.52 -7.29 -2.69
N GLU A 860 -20.93 -7.48 -1.44
CA GLU A 860 -20.52 -6.64 -0.31
C GLU A 860 -19.41 -7.26 0.56
N VAL A 861 -19.29 -8.59 0.59
CA VAL A 861 -18.41 -9.31 1.51
C VAL A 861 -17.39 -10.16 0.74
N ASP A 862 -16.10 -9.99 1.07
CA ASP A 862 -14.98 -10.69 0.43
C ASP A 862 -14.37 -11.75 1.37
N LEU A 863 -14.99 -12.92 1.44
CA LEU A 863 -14.51 -14.05 2.26
C LEU A 863 -14.13 -15.29 1.45
N GLU A 864 -14.25 -15.22 0.12
CA GLU A 864 -14.08 -16.37 -0.78
C GLU A 864 -13.05 -16.15 -1.89
N GLY A 865 -12.33 -17.23 -2.25
CA GLY A 865 -11.44 -17.21 -3.43
C GLY A 865 -12.23 -17.17 -4.75
N ALA A 866 -11.57 -16.82 -5.85
CA ALA A 866 -12.18 -16.62 -7.18
C ALA A 866 -13.11 -17.76 -7.65
N ALA A 867 -12.78 -19.02 -7.33
CA ALA A 867 -13.60 -20.18 -7.70
C ALA A 867 -14.91 -20.29 -6.88
N GLY A 868 -14.92 -19.89 -5.60
CA GLY A 868 -16.14 -19.81 -4.80
C GLY A 868 -17.05 -18.68 -5.29
N LYS A 869 -16.44 -17.53 -5.55
CA LYS A 869 -17.08 -16.36 -6.18
C LYS A 869 -17.77 -16.70 -7.50
N GLU A 870 -17.12 -17.49 -8.36
CA GLU A 870 -17.69 -18.01 -9.61
C GLU A 870 -18.88 -18.95 -9.34
N ALA A 871 -18.74 -19.89 -8.40
CA ALA A 871 -19.79 -20.84 -8.07
C ALA A 871 -21.06 -20.15 -7.55
N GLN A 872 -20.89 -19.13 -6.70
CA GLN A 872 -21.97 -18.25 -6.26
C GLN A 872 -22.63 -17.55 -7.43
N LEU A 873 -21.86 -16.93 -8.33
CA LEU A 873 -22.41 -16.24 -9.49
C LEU A 873 -23.18 -17.19 -10.42
N LEU A 874 -22.78 -18.45 -10.52
CA LEU A 874 -23.50 -19.50 -11.27
C LEU A 874 -24.77 -20.01 -10.57
N GLY A 875 -24.99 -19.65 -9.29
CA GLY A 875 -26.02 -20.25 -8.45
C GLY A 875 -25.83 -21.76 -8.30
N ASP A 876 -24.59 -22.23 -8.25
CA ASP A 876 -24.25 -23.65 -8.06
C ASP A 876 -23.83 -23.89 -6.61
N ALA A 877 -24.83 -24.09 -5.74
CA ALA A 877 -24.61 -24.34 -4.32
C ALA A 877 -23.75 -25.60 -4.04
N THR A 878 -23.73 -26.57 -4.97
CA THR A 878 -22.87 -27.76 -4.82
C THR A 878 -21.42 -27.37 -5.08
N LEU A 879 -21.15 -26.65 -6.16
CA LEU A 879 -19.81 -26.18 -6.47
C LEU A 879 -19.29 -25.20 -5.41
N GLU A 880 -20.14 -24.28 -4.95
CA GLU A 880 -19.82 -23.33 -3.88
C GLU A 880 -19.45 -24.06 -2.59
N GLY A 881 -20.31 -25.00 -2.15
CA GLY A 881 -20.02 -25.84 -1.00
C GLY A 881 -18.74 -26.65 -1.16
N MET A 882 -18.46 -27.15 -2.38
CA MET A 882 -17.23 -27.87 -2.67
C MET A 882 -15.98 -26.97 -2.59
N MET A 883 -16.06 -25.72 -3.06
CA MET A 883 -14.96 -24.75 -2.95
C MET A 883 -14.73 -24.35 -1.50
N HIS A 884 -15.81 -24.11 -0.75
CA HIS A 884 -15.74 -23.78 0.67
C HIS A 884 -15.13 -24.93 1.49
N THR A 885 -15.64 -26.14 1.31
CA THR A 885 -15.15 -27.34 2.01
C THR A 885 -13.73 -27.68 1.56
N GLY A 886 -13.46 -27.62 0.25
CA GLY A 886 -12.15 -27.88 -0.32
C GLY A 886 -11.07 -26.91 0.18
N ARG A 887 -11.42 -25.66 0.50
CA ARG A 887 -10.49 -24.68 1.10
C ARG A 887 -9.84 -25.21 2.37
N ILE A 888 -10.58 -25.92 3.21
CA ILE A 888 -10.10 -26.55 4.46
C ILE A 888 -9.08 -27.65 4.15
N PHE A 889 -9.21 -28.31 3.00
CA PHE A 889 -8.31 -29.39 2.62
C PHE A 889 -7.01 -28.87 2.02
N VAL A 890 -7.06 -27.80 1.22
CA VAL A 890 -5.89 -27.23 0.51
C VAL A 890 -5.08 -26.25 1.35
N SER A 891 -5.59 -25.83 2.52
CA SER A 891 -4.79 -25.08 3.51
C SER A 891 -3.76 -25.94 4.22
N ASP A 892 -3.90 -27.27 4.15
CA ASP A 892 -2.94 -28.25 4.64
C ASP A 892 -2.08 -28.82 3.51
N ASP A 893 -0.95 -29.44 3.85
CA ASP A 893 -0.11 -30.16 2.89
C ASP A 893 -0.94 -31.26 2.19
N ILE A 894 -1.11 -31.12 0.87
CA ILE A 894 -1.66 -32.15 -0.01
C ILE A 894 -0.51 -32.73 -0.81
N THR A 895 -0.40 -34.06 -0.85
CA THR A 895 0.61 -34.71 -1.69
C THR A 895 0.25 -34.59 -3.18
N SER A 896 1.24 -34.72 -4.05
CA SER A 896 1.00 -34.79 -5.49
C SER A 896 0.34 -36.11 -5.95
N ALA A 897 -0.03 -37.00 -5.01
CA ALA A 897 -0.63 -38.28 -5.31
C ALA A 897 -2.07 -38.10 -5.84
N PRO A 898 -2.40 -38.59 -7.06
CA PRO A 898 -3.74 -38.46 -7.63
C PRO A 898 -4.84 -39.11 -6.77
N ASP A 899 -4.51 -40.19 -6.05
CA ASP A 899 -5.46 -40.90 -5.20
C ASP A 899 -5.89 -40.09 -3.97
N GLU A 900 -4.97 -39.33 -3.36
CA GLU A 900 -5.31 -38.42 -2.26
C GLU A 900 -6.21 -37.29 -2.76
N GLN A 901 -5.87 -36.66 -3.88
CA GLN A 901 -6.69 -35.59 -4.47
C GLN A 901 -8.10 -36.07 -4.85
N PHE A 902 -8.21 -37.29 -5.38
CA PHE A 902 -9.50 -37.90 -5.68
C PHE A 902 -10.31 -38.19 -4.41
N LEU A 903 -9.67 -38.73 -3.37
CA LEU A 903 -10.30 -38.97 -2.07
C LEU A 903 -10.84 -37.66 -1.49
N LEU A 904 -10.02 -36.61 -1.42
CA LEU A 904 -10.40 -35.29 -0.92
C LEU A 904 -11.58 -34.70 -1.70
N ARG A 905 -11.58 -34.80 -3.03
CA ARG A 905 -12.70 -34.34 -3.87
C ARG A 905 -14.00 -35.09 -3.57
N LYS A 906 -13.93 -36.41 -3.39
CA LYS A 906 -15.10 -37.24 -3.06
C LYS A 906 -15.61 -36.93 -1.66
N LEU A 907 -14.71 -36.73 -0.71
CA LEU A 907 -15.05 -36.34 0.66
C LEU A 907 -15.72 -34.96 0.72
N ALA A 908 -15.17 -33.93 0.05
CA ALA A 908 -15.81 -32.60 -0.05
C ALA A 908 -17.23 -32.73 -0.59
N ARG A 909 -17.41 -33.46 -1.70
CA ARG A 909 -18.73 -33.65 -2.30
C ARG A 909 -19.69 -34.35 -1.35
N TRP A 910 -19.24 -35.40 -0.65
CA TRP A 910 -20.08 -36.11 0.31
C TRP A 910 -20.49 -35.18 1.46
N ILE A 911 -19.56 -34.42 2.06
CA ILE A 911 -19.83 -33.45 3.13
C ILE A 911 -20.86 -32.40 2.70
N VAL A 912 -20.74 -31.85 1.48
CA VAL A 912 -21.67 -30.83 0.95
C VAL A 912 -23.08 -31.40 0.78
N LEU A 913 -23.18 -32.66 0.35
CA LEU A 913 -24.47 -33.33 0.17
C LEU A 913 -25.12 -33.72 1.50
N THR A 914 -24.34 -33.97 2.57
CA THR A 914 -24.86 -34.37 3.89
C THR A 914 -25.08 -33.22 4.86
N SER A 915 -24.29 -32.13 4.78
CA SER A 915 -24.30 -31.04 5.77
C SER A 915 -25.47 -30.04 5.63
N GLY A 916 -26.34 -30.20 4.63
CA GLY A 916 -27.61 -29.46 4.55
C GLY A 916 -27.52 -27.96 4.21
N THR A 917 -26.38 -27.45 3.74
CA THR A 917 -26.23 -26.04 3.29
C THR A 917 -27.10 -25.68 2.08
N THR A 918 -27.79 -26.65 1.47
CA THR A 918 -28.65 -26.48 0.28
C THR A 918 -30.15 -26.38 0.58
N GLY A 919 -30.56 -26.19 1.84
CA GLY A 919 -31.97 -25.95 2.21
C GLY A 919 -32.94 -27.10 1.91
N ARG A 920 -32.46 -28.25 1.41
CA ARG A 920 -33.24 -29.45 1.12
C ARG A 920 -32.84 -30.58 2.07
N ARG A 921 -33.49 -30.65 3.24
CA ARG A 921 -33.41 -31.78 4.21
C ARG A 921 -34.07 -33.07 3.68
N GLY A 922 -33.81 -33.46 2.43
CA GLY A 922 -34.56 -34.54 1.77
C GLY A 922 -33.81 -35.36 0.71
N ILE A 923 -32.49 -35.28 0.61
CA ILE A 923 -31.74 -36.20 -0.26
C ILE A 923 -31.36 -37.45 0.56
N PRO A 924 -31.64 -38.67 0.08
CA PRO A 924 -31.18 -39.90 0.73
C PRO A 924 -29.67 -39.88 0.92
N TYR A 925 -29.22 -40.24 2.12
CA TYR A 925 -27.81 -40.39 2.46
C TYR A 925 -27.10 -41.31 1.47
N ASP A 926 -26.07 -40.82 0.80
CA ASP A 926 -25.28 -41.62 -0.12
C ASP A 926 -24.26 -42.47 0.65
N VAL A 927 -24.77 -43.55 1.27
CA VAL A 927 -23.98 -44.54 2.01
C VAL A 927 -22.94 -45.20 1.10
N ASP A 928 -23.27 -45.38 -0.18
CA ASP A 928 -22.36 -45.96 -1.17
C ASP A 928 -21.17 -45.03 -1.46
N ALA A 929 -21.40 -43.72 -1.55
CA ALA A 929 -20.31 -42.75 -1.67
C ALA A 929 -19.38 -42.75 -0.45
N LEU A 930 -19.94 -42.78 0.77
CA LEU A 930 -19.14 -42.88 2.00
C LEU A 930 -18.36 -44.20 2.05
N ASN A 931 -19.00 -45.32 1.70
CA ASN A 931 -18.35 -46.62 1.59
C ASN A 931 -17.21 -46.63 0.58
N GLY A 932 -17.38 -45.93 -0.55
CA GLY A 932 -16.32 -45.73 -1.55
C GLY A 932 -15.13 -44.94 -1.02
N ILE A 933 -15.38 -43.91 -0.19
CA ILE A 933 -14.32 -43.12 0.49
C ILE A 933 -13.57 -44.01 1.49
N ILE A 934 -14.30 -44.70 2.36
CA ILE A 934 -13.72 -45.57 3.39
C ILE A 934 -12.92 -46.72 2.77
N SER A 935 -13.41 -47.33 1.68
CA SER A 935 -12.69 -48.41 1.00
C SER A 935 -11.35 -47.96 0.40
N ARG A 936 -11.21 -46.68 0.03
CA ARG A 936 -9.93 -46.11 -0.41
C ARG A 936 -8.96 -45.86 0.74
N LEU A 937 -9.49 -45.44 1.89
CA LEU A 937 -8.70 -45.35 3.12
C LEU A 937 -8.20 -46.74 3.55
N ASP A 938 -9.04 -47.76 3.44
CA ASP A 938 -8.66 -49.16 3.69
C ASP A 938 -7.56 -49.63 2.74
N ALA A 939 -7.54 -49.13 1.50
CA ALA A 939 -6.48 -49.39 0.52
C ALA A 939 -5.18 -48.59 0.76
N GLY A 940 -5.10 -47.78 1.82
CA GLY A 940 -3.91 -47.04 2.22
C GLY A 940 -3.75 -45.65 1.59
N THR A 941 -4.84 -45.07 1.05
CA THR A 941 -4.82 -43.68 0.53
C THR A 941 -4.60 -42.70 1.70
N PRO A 942 -3.63 -41.77 1.64
CA PRO A 942 -3.44 -40.80 2.70
C PRO A 942 -4.61 -39.79 2.75
N MET A 943 -4.82 -39.22 3.93
CA MET A 943 -5.82 -38.18 4.19
C MET A 943 -5.17 -37.12 5.09
N ASN A 944 -5.20 -35.86 4.67
CA ASN A 944 -4.61 -34.76 5.43
C ASN A 944 -5.42 -34.40 6.69
N ARG A 945 -4.91 -33.47 7.50
CA ARG A 945 -5.45 -33.14 8.83
C ARG A 945 -6.85 -32.52 8.72
N GLY A 946 -7.05 -31.51 7.89
CA GLY A 946 -8.32 -30.82 7.69
C GLY A 946 -9.42 -31.75 7.18
N ALA A 947 -9.09 -32.66 6.25
CA ALA A 947 -10.01 -33.68 5.78
C ALA A 947 -10.46 -34.64 6.88
N ARG A 948 -9.56 -35.06 7.78
CA ARG A 948 -9.91 -35.90 8.94
C ARG A 948 -10.86 -35.17 9.90
N ALA A 949 -10.60 -33.90 10.21
CA ALA A 949 -11.44 -33.12 11.09
C ALA A 949 -12.86 -32.95 10.51
N CYS A 950 -12.97 -32.59 9.22
CA CYS A 950 -14.26 -32.48 8.55
C CYS A 950 -15.01 -33.83 8.47
N MET A 951 -14.28 -34.92 8.16
CA MET A 951 -14.87 -36.26 8.12
C MET A 951 -15.35 -36.71 9.50
N SER A 952 -14.61 -36.41 10.58
CA SER A 952 -15.00 -36.70 11.96
C SER A 952 -16.28 -35.97 12.36
N SER A 953 -16.35 -34.66 12.11
CA SER A 953 -17.55 -33.86 12.37
C SER A 953 -18.77 -34.34 11.58
N ALA A 954 -18.60 -34.66 10.30
CA ALA A 954 -19.68 -35.14 9.44
C ALA A 954 -20.12 -36.57 9.82
N LEU A 955 -19.18 -37.47 10.12
CA LEU A 955 -19.50 -38.82 10.57
C LEU A 955 -20.21 -38.81 11.92
N SER A 956 -19.78 -37.98 12.87
CA SER A 956 -20.42 -37.82 14.18
C SER A 956 -21.88 -37.39 14.04
N ARG A 957 -22.17 -36.40 13.18
CA ARG A 957 -23.54 -35.91 12.95
C ARG A 957 -24.46 -36.96 12.33
N GLU A 958 -23.95 -37.77 11.41
CA GLU A 958 -24.75 -38.74 10.66
C GLU A 958 -24.72 -40.17 11.22
N ALA A 959 -23.88 -40.45 12.23
CA ALA A 959 -23.62 -41.80 12.74
C ALA A 959 -24.89 -42.58 13.08
N GLN A 960 -25.88 -41.95 13.72
CA GLN A 960 -27.16 -42.57 14.11
C GLN A 960 -27.94 -43.11 12.90
N ARG A 961 -27.76 -42.53 11.71
CA ARG A 961 -28.49 -42.87 10.48
C ARG A 961 -27.69 -43.79 9.54
N LEU A 962 -26.40 -43.98 9.81
CA LEU A 962 -25.50 -44.80 8.99
C LEU A 962 -25.46 -46.27 9.47
N PRO A 963 -25.23 -47.24 8.57
CA PRO A 963 -25.01 -48.62 8.97
C PRO A 963 -23.79 -48.76 9.87
N ARG A 964 -23.90 -49.65 10.86
CA ARG A 964 -22.90 -49.84 11.93
C ARG A 964 -21.51 -50.17 11.39
N ASP A 965 -21.40 -51.00 10.35
CA ASP A 965 -20.13 -51.40 9.72
C ASP A 965 -19.43 -50.22 9.05
N VAL A 966 -20.18 -49.28 8.48
CA VAL A 966 -19.66 -48.06 7.85
C VAL A 966 -19.11 -47.12 8.90
N VAL A 967 -19.82 -46.94 10.02
CA VAL A 967 -19.37 -46.11 11.16
C VAL A 967 -18.12 -46.72 11.79
N GLU A 968 -18.09 -48.04 12.01
CA GLU A 968 -16.93 -48.75 12.55
C GLU A 968 -15.68 -48.54 11.69
N ARG A 969 -15.78 -48.79 10.38
CA ARG A 969 -14.64 -48.63 9.46
C ARG A 969 -14.20 -47.17 9.35
N GLY A 970 -15.14 -46.23 9.33
CA GLY A 970 -14.84 -44.79 9.32
C GLY A 970 -14.07 -44.37 10.58
N LEU A 971 -14.55 -44.78 11.76
CA LEU A 971 -13.90 -44.47 13.04
C LEU A 971 -12.48 -45.02 13.14
N ARG A 972 -12.19 -46.22 12.62
CA ARG A 972 -10.83 -46.79 12.61
C ARG A 972 -9.78 -45.91 11.93
N HIS A 973 -10.17 -45.08 10.96
CA HIS A 973 -9.26 -44.15 10.29
C HIS A 973 -9.11 -42.81 11.04
N LEU A 974 -10.15 -42.42 11.79
CA LEU A 974 -10.18 -41.16 12.53
C LEU A 974 -9.51 -41.28 13.90
N ILE A 975 -9.68 -42.40 14.60
CA ILE A 975 -9.18 -42.61 15.95
C ILE A 975 -7.63 -42.59 15.96
N PRO A 976 -7.01 -41.81 16.87
CA PRO A 976 -5.55 -41.83 17.04
C PRO A 976 -5.06 -43.21 17.46
N LYS A 977 -3.89 -43.63 16.97
CA LYS A 977 -3.30 -44.94 17.36
C LYS A 977 -2.37 -44.84 18.56
N THR A 978 -1.85 -43.64 18.86
CA THR A 978 -0.91 -43.40 19.96
C THR A 978 -1.29 -42.14 20.75
N PRO A 979 -0.85 -42.02 22.02
CA PRO A 979 -1.00 -40.78 22.80
C PRO A 979 -0.37 -39.53 22.16
N GLU A 980 0.66 -39.71 21.33
CA GLU A 980 1.33 -38.63 20.60
C GLU A 980 0.44 -38.12 19.46
N GLU A 981 -0.22 -39.04 18.72
CA GLU A 981 -1.19 -38.69 17.68
C GLU A 981 -2.40 -37.90 18.22
N CYS A 982 -2.72 -38.03 19.51
CA CYS A 982 -3.77 -37.22 20.16
C CYS A 982 -3.42 -35.72 20.26
N ARG A 983 -2.14 -35.34 20.20
CA ARG A 983 -1.71 -33.92 20.23
C ARG A 983 -1.68 -33.27 18.86
N ASP A 984 -1.41 -34.06 17.81
CA ASP A 984 -1.24 -33.58 16.44
C ASP A 984 -2.52 -33.62 15.59
N ARG A 985 -3.59 -34.28 16.06
CA ARG A 985 -4.87 -34.39 15.35
C ARG A 985 -5.90 -33.43 15.96
N GLU A 986 -6.48 -32.53 15.16
CA GLU A 986 -7.59 -31.63 15.53
C GLU A 986 -8.95 -32.36 15.66
N ILE A 987 -8.95 -33.57 16.24
CA ILE A 987 -10.17 -34.36 16.38
C ILE A 987 -10.75 -34.14 17.76
N ARG A 988 -11.97 -33.62 17.81
CA ARG A 988 -12.65 -33.28 19.06
C ARG A 988 -13.15 -34.58 19.73
N PRO A 989 -12.85 -34.82 21.02
CA PRO A 989 -13.29 -36.01 21.76
C PRO A 989 -14.80 -36.26 21.63
N PHE A 990 -15.60 -35.19 21.67
CA PHE A 990 -17.04 -35.27 21.50
C PHE A 990 -17.48 -35.91 20.18
N GLU A 991 -16.80 -35.67 19.06
CA GLU A 991 -17.20 -36.23 17.76
C GLU A 991 -17.03 -37.75 17.74
N LEU A 992 -15.91 -38.25 18.28
CA LEU A 992 -15.65 -39.68 18.40
C LEU A 992 -16.64 -40.34 19.38
N ILE A 993 -16.85 -39.73 20.55
CA ILE A 993 -17.76 -40.24 21.58
C ILE A 993 -19.20 -40.23 21.08
N SER A 994 -19.60 -39.20 20.33
CA SER A 994 -20.94 -39.09 19.73
C SER A 994 -21.22 -40.19 18.70
N ALA A 995 -20.23 -40.49 17.84
CA ALA A 995 -20.35 -41.60 16.90
C ALA A 995 -20.45 -42.97 17.62
N VAL A 996 -19.72 -43.16 18.72
CA VAL A 996 -19.80 -44.36 19.57
C VAL A 996 -21.14 -44.44 20.32
N CYS A 997 -21.64 -43.33 20.87
CA CYS A 997 -22.96 -43.26 21.50
C CYS A 997 -24.11 -43.59 20.53
N SER A 998 -23.93 -43.33 19.23
CA SER A 998 -24.91 -43.69 18.19
C SER A 998 -24.97 -45.21 17.92
N HIS A 999 -23.86 -45.92 18.13
CA HIS A 999 -23.73 -47.38 18.02
C HIS A 999 -22.97 -47.96 19.23
N PRO A 1000 -23.63 -48.09 20.40
CA PRO A 1000 -22.97 -48.43 21.67
C PRO A 1000 -22.19 -49.76 21.65
N ASP A 1001 -22.60 -50.71 20.81
CA ASP A 1001 -21.97 -52.02 20.64
C ASP A 1001 -20.53 -51.95 20.06
N LEU A 1002 -20.14 -50.80 19.51
CA LEU A 1002 -18.76 -50.56 19.04
C LEU A 1002 -17.73 -50.55 20.19
N VAL A 1003 -18.16 -50.26 21.42
CA VAL A 1003 -17.28 -50.29 22.60
C VAL A 1003 -16.81 -51.72 22.87
N GLY A 1004 -17.69 -52.71 22.80
CA GLY A 1004 -17.35 -54.13 22.97
C GLY A 1004 -16.39 -54.67 21.91
N LEU A 1005 -16.23 -53.97 20.78
CA LEU A 1005 -15.25 -54.26 19.74
C LEU A 1005 -13.91 -53.54 19.90
N GLY A 1006 -13.76 -52.71 20.94
CA GLY A 1006 -12.54 -51.97 21.21
C GLY A 1006 -12.20 -50.91 20.16
N VAL A 1007 -13.21 -50.33 19.49
CA VAL A 1007 -13.00 -49.35 18.42
C VAL A 1007 -12.32 -48.08 18.93
N LEU A 1008 -12.72 -47.57 20.10
CA LEU A 1008 -12.10 -46.45 20.79
C LEU A 1008 -11.46 -46.92 22.11
N PRO A 1009 -10.12 -47.07 22.16
CA PRO A 1009 -9.43 -47.50 23.38
C PRO A 1009 -9.58 -46.48 24.51
N ALA A 1010 -9.99 -46.94 25.69
CA ALA A 1010 -10.17 -46.11 26.88
C ALA A 1010 -8.89 -45.38 27.33
N GLU A 1011 -7.74 -45.99 27.08
CA GLU A 1011 -6.40 -45.47 27.41
C GLU A 1011 -6.09 -44.13 26.71
N LEU A 1012 -6.75 -43.84 25.59
CA LEU A 1012 -6.56 -42.60 24.83
C LEU A 1012 -7.43 -41.44 25.34
N LEU A 1013 -8.51 -41.72 26.10
CA LEU A 1013 -9.46 -40.70 26.56
C LEU A 1013 -8.79 -39.55 27.34
N PRO A 1014 -7.86 -39.79 28.29
CA PRO A 1014 -7.18 -38.70 29.00
C PRO A 1014 -6.33 -37.82 28.07
N HIS A 1015 -5.75 -38.40 27.03
CA HIS A 1015 -4.94 -37.66 26.05
C HIS A 1015 -5.80 -36.84 25.10
N LEU A 1016 -6.94 -37.36 24.68
CA LEU A 1016 -7.93 -36.68 23.85
C LEU A 1016 -8.50 -35.43 24.56
N PHE A 1017 -8.97 -35.56 25.79
CA PHE A 1017 -9.51 -34.42 26.55
C PHE A 1017 -8.46 -33.38 26.92
N ARG A 1018 -7.20 -33.78 27.08
CA ARG A 1018 -6.08 -32.84 27.30
C ARG A 1018 -5.81 -31.95 26.08
N GLY A 1019 -6.01 -32.48 24.86
CA GLY A 1019 -5.85 -31.71 23.62
C GLY A 1019 -7.03 -30.78 23.32
N HIS A 1020 -8.25 -31.19 23.70
CA HIS A 1020 -9.50 -30.48 23.38
C HIS A 1020 -10.48 -30.45 24.56
N SER A 1021 -10.12 -29.67 25.59
CA SER A 1021 -10.83 -29.63 26.88
C SER A 1021 -12.26 -29.09 26.81
N LEU A 1022 -12.57 -28.22 25.85
CA LEU A 1022 -13.87 -27.54 25.72
C LEU A 1022 -15.05 -28.50 25.47
N THR A 1023 -14.77 -29.73 25.02
CA THR A 1023 -15.81 -30.72 24.67
C THR A 1023 -16.09 -31.75 25.79
N ALA A 1024 -15.49 -31.57 26.96
CA ALA A 1024 -15.58 -32.48 28.10
C ALA A 1024 -17.01 -32.64 28.63
N LEU A 1025 -17.69 -31.53 28.95
CA LEU A 1025 -19.06 -31.56 29.47
C LEU A 1025 -20.06 -32.15 28.46
N PRO A 1026 -20.11 -31.71 27.19
CA PRO A 1026 -20.95 -32.34 26.18
C PRO A 1026 -20.75 -33.86 26.04
N ALA A 1027 -19.51 -34.34 26.09
CA ALA A 1027 -19.21 -35.77 25.97
C ALA A 1027 -19.73 -36.59 27.18
N VAL A 1028 -19.61 -36.05 28.39
CA VAL A 1028 -20.15 -36.67 29.61
C VAL A 1028 -21.68 -36.69 29.60
N VAL A 1029 -22.31 -35.60 29.18
CA VAL A 1029 -23.77 -35.54 29.05
C VAL A 1029 -24.26 -36.55 28.02
N LEU A 1030 -23.61 -36.63 26.85
CA LEU A 1030 -24.03 -37.54 25.78
C LEU A 1030 -23.88 -39.01 26.16
N THR A 1031 -22.78 -39.39 26.82
CA THR A 1031 -22.59 -40.77 27.32
C THR A 1031 -23.61 -41.12 28.39
N TRP A 1032 -23.94 -40.18 29.30
CA TRP A 1032 -25.01 -40.37 30.26
C TRP A 1032 -26.36 -40.60 29.57
N LEU A 1033 -26.72 -39.76 28.58
CA LEU A 1033 -27.97 -39.89 27.84
C LEU A 1033 -28.10 -41.27 27.20
N THR A 1034 -27.02 -41.76 26.58
CA THR A 1034 -26.99 -43.09 25.99
C THR A 1034 -27.19 -44.19 27.05
N VAL A 1035 -26.53 -44.09 28.21
CA VAL A 1035 -26.74 -45.04 29.33
C VAL A 1035 -28.20 -45.05 29.81
N THR A 1036 -28.86 -43.88 29.85
CA THR A 1036 -30.26 -43.78 30.30
C THR A 1036 -31.31 -43.99 29.22
N SER A 1037 -30.91 -44.15 27.96
CA SER A 1037 -31.83 -44.22 26.82
C SER A 1037 -32.68 -45.50 26.76
N GLY A 1038 -32.27 -46.55 27.49
CA GLY A 1038 -32.90 -47.88 27.40
C GLY A 1038 -32.56 -48.65 26.12
N ASP A 1039 -31.57 -48.20 25.34
CA ASP A 1039 -31.08 -48.91 24.15
C ASP A 1039 -30.51 -50.30 24.53
N GLN A 1040 -31.05 -51.35 23.92
CA GLN A 1040 -30.67 -52.74 24.19
C GLN A 1040 -29.21 -53.06 23.81
N ARG A 1041 -28.55 -52.20 23.04
CA ARG A 1041 -27.13 -52.32 22.65
C ARG A 1041 -26.17 -51.84 23.74
N VAL A 1042 -26.67 -51.14 24.76
CA VAL A 1042 -25.87 -50.66 25.89
C VAL A 1042 -25.60 -51.83 26.84
N ASP A 1043 -24.42 -52.42 26.72
CA ASP A 1043 -23.98 -53.57 27.51
C ASP A 1043 -23.04 -53.16 28.66
N GLY A 1044 -22.47 -54.15 29.37
CA GLY A 1044 -21.53 -53.89 30.46
C GLY A 1044 -20.27 -53.15 30.03
N ALA A 1045 -19.81 -53.36 28.78
CA ALA A 1045 -18.64 -52.69 28.24
C ALA A 1045 -18.92 -51.20 28.01
N PHE A 1046 -20.11 -50.83 27.52
CA PHE A 1046 -20.49 -49.43 27.39
C PHE A 1046 -20.62 -48.71 28.74
N HIS A 1047 -21.14 -49.38 29.78
CA HIS A 1047 -21.21 -48.81 31.13
C HIS A 1047 -19.81 -48.51 31.70
N GLU A 1048 -18.85 -49.42 31.48
CA GLU A 1048 -17.45 -49.20 31.86
C GLU A 1048 -16.83 -48.03 31.08
N PHE A 1049 -17.07 -47.96 29.76
CA PHE A 1049 -16.61 -46.86 28.92
C PHE A 1049 -17.18 -45.51 29.35
N ALA A 1050 -18.47 -45.42 29.68
CA ALA A 1050 -19.08 -44.19 30.19
C ALA A 1050 -18.42 -43.72 31.50
N ALA A 1051 -18.09 -44.65 32.40
CA ALA A 1051 -17.36 -44.33 33.63
C ALA A 1051 -15.94 -43.81 33.33
N GLN A 1052 -15.24 -44.42 32.37
CA GLN A 1052 -13.90 -44.00 31.94
C GLN A 1052 -13.90 -42.63 31.25
N VAL A 1053 -14.93 -42.32 30.44
CA VAL A 1053 -15.13 -40.98 29.87
C VAL A 1053 -15.30 -39.95 30.98
N GLY A 1054 -16.11 -40.26 32.00
CA GLY A 1054 -16.31 -39.40 33.16
C GLY A 1054 -15.02 -39.11 33.95
N GLU A 1055 -14.23 -40.15 34.23
CA GLU A 1055 -12.92 -40.01 34.90
C GLU A 1055 -11.93 -39.18 34.08
N ALA A 1056 -11.85 -39.42 32.77
CA ALA A 1056 -10.92 -38.70 31.88
C ALA A 1056 -11.33 -37.24 31.65
N ALA A 1057 -12.63 -36.94 31.59
CA ALA A 1057 -13.15 -35.59 31.38
C ALA A 1057 -13.14 -34.72 32.66
N ARG A 1058 -13.13 -35.34 33.86
CA ARG A 1058 -13.27 -34.66 35.16
C ARG A 1058 -12.37 -33.41 35.34
N PRO A 1059 -11.08 -33.40 34.95
CA PRO A 1059 -10.22 -32.21 35.11
C PRO A 1059 -10.64 -31.00 34.26
N TYR A 1060 -11.48 -31.21 33.24
CA TYR A 1060 -11.80 -30.23 32.21
C TYR A 1060 -13.25 -29.76 32.23
N LEU A 1061 -14.10 -30.29 33.13
CA LEU A 1061 -15.52 -29.93 33.19
C LEU A 1061 -15.78 -28.45 33.54
N GLY A 1062 -14.79 -27.75 34.11
CA GLY A 1062 -14.86 -26.30 34.36
C GLY A 1062 -14.53 -25.41 33.15
N VAL A 1063 -14.17 -26.00 32.00
CA VAL A 1063 -13.78 -25.29 30.77
C VAL A 1063 -14.76 -25.71 29.67
N GLY A 1064 -15.59 -24.81 29.15
CA GLY A 1064 -16.71 -25.17 28.27
C GLY A 1064 -16.96 -24.19 27.12
N ASP A 1065 -17.54 -24.73 26.05
CA ASP A 1065 -18.01 -24.05 24.84
C ASP A 1065 -19.49 -24.42 24.62
N SER A 1066 -20.32 -23.42 24.30
CA SER A 1066 -21.77 -23.58 24.05
C SER A 1066 -22.08 -24.34 22.76
N ALA A 1067 -21.15 -24.39 21.80
CA ALA A 1067 -21.38 -24.93 20.46
C ALA A 1067 -21.79 -26.41 20.39
N TYR A 1068 -21.58 -27.21 21.44
CA TYR A 1068 -21.80 -28.66 21.47
C TYR A 1068 -22.74 -29.14 22.57
N LEU A 1069 -23.29 -28.26 23.39
CA LEU A 1069 -24.05 -28.66 24.56
C LEU A 1069 -25.48 -29.09 24.16
N PRO A 1070 -25.87 -30.36 24.36
CA PRO A 1070 -27.22 -30.81 24.04
C PRO A 1070 -28.23 -30.24 25.06
N VAL A 1071 -29.51 -30.14 24.66
CA VAL A 1071 -30.59 -29.58 25.50
C VAL A 1071 -30.73 -30.36 26.81
N GLU A 1072 -30.55 -31.66 26.74
CA GLU A 1072 -30.64 -32.59 27.86
C GLU A 1072 -29.48 -32.45 28.86
N ALA A 1073 -28.52 -31.54 28.60
CA ALA A 1073 -27.57 -31.10 29.61
C ALA A 1073 -28.26 -30.44 30.81
N PHE A 1074 -29.43 -29.81 30.61
CA PHE A 1074 -30.22 -29.27 31.71
C PHE A 1074 -30.75 -30.38 32.63
N ASP A 1075 -31.22 -31.50 32.07
CA ASP A 1075 -31.65 -32.67 32.85
C ASP A 1075 -30.47 -33.35 33.56
N TYR A 1076 -29.30 -33.38 32.91
CA TYR A 1076 -28.06 -33.84 33.52
C TYR A 1076 -27.73 -33.00 34.76
N LEU A 1077 -27.77 -31.67 34.61
CA LEU A 1077 -27.38 -30.72 35.63
C LEU A 1077 -28.45 -30.47 36.69
N ALA A 1078 -29.71 -30.86 36.49
CA ALA A 1078 -30.76 -30.69 37.50
C ALA A 1078 -30.50 -31.51 38.78
N HIS A 1079 -29.71 -32.59 38.71
CA HIS A 1079 -29.45 -33.50 39.82
C HIS A 1079 -27.95 -33.63 40.12
N GLN A 1080 -27.59 -33.77 41.41
CA GLN A 1080 -26.19 -33.95 41.82
C GLN A 1080 -25.64 -35.29 41.33
N ARG A 1081 -24.43 -35.27 40.75
CA ARG A 1081 -23.79 -36.44 40.14
C ARG A 1081 -22.32 -36.59 40.56
N ALA A 1082 -21.81 -37.81 40.43
CA ALA A 1082 -20.42 -38.13 40.75
C ALA A 1082 -19.38 -37.47 39.80
N VAL A 1083 -19.81 -37.07 38.60
CA VAL A 1083 -18.98 -36.39 37.60
C VAL A 1083 -19.77 -35.18 37.12
N GLU A 1084 -19.50 -34.00 37.66
CA GLU A 1084 -20.24 -32.79 37.29
C GLU A 1084 -19.31 -31.57 37.22
N PRO A 1085 -19.65 -30.55 36.40
CA PRO A 1085 -18.89 -29.32 36.35
C PRO A 1085 -19.05 -28.51 37.65
N PRO A 1086 -18.08 -27.65 37.99
CA PRO A 1086 -18.26 -26.68 39.07
C PRO A 1086 -19.39 -25.70 38.73
N PHE A 1087 -20.35 -25.56 39.64
CA PHE A 1087 -21.46 -24.60 39.53
C PHE A 1087 -20.96 -23.18 39.84
N GLY A 1088 -20.33 -22.54 38.85
CA GLY A 1088 -19.83 -21.16 38.93
C GLY A 1088 -19.97 -20.40 37.62
N GLU A 1089 -19.39 -19.20 37.56
CA GLU A 1089 -19.61 -18.21 36.49
C GLU A 1089 -19.40 -18.76 35.07
N THR A 1090 -18.40 -19.63 34.89
CA THR A 1090 -18.09 -20.21 33.57
C THR A 1090 -19.18 -21.14 33.07
N LEU A 1091 -19.77 -21.96 33.95
CA LEU A 1091 -20.89 -22.83 33.59
C LEU A 1091 -22.16 -22.01 33.33
N LEU A 1092 -22.42 -21.01 34.18
CA LEU A 1092 -23.57 -20.10 34.01
C LEU A 1092 -23.51 -19.39 32.65
N ARG A 1093 -22.34 -18.88 32.24
CA ARG A 1093 -22.13 -18.26 30.93
C ARG A 1093 -22.42 -19.22 29.77
N VAL A 1094 -21.91 -20.45 29.83
CA VAL A 1094 -22.14 -21.45 28.77
C VAL A 1094 -23.62 -21.80 28.65
N LEU A 1095 -24.32 -21.95 29.78
CA LEU A 1095 -25.77 -22.22 29.79
C LEU A 1095 -26.59 -21.02 29.33
N TYR A 1096 -26.14 -19.79 29.66
CA TYR A 1096 -26.74 -18.55 29.18
C TYR A 1096 -26.67 -18.43 27.66
N GLU A 1097 -25.52 -18.73 27.04
CA GLU A 1097 -25.36 -18.66 25.58
C GLU A 1097 -26.32 -19.60 24.83
N VAL A 1098 -26.71 -20.73 25.44
CA VAL A 1098 -27.68 -21.68 24.84
C VAL A 1098 -29.11 -21.48 25.32
N SER A 1099 -29.37 -20.58 26.29
CA SER A 1099 -30.69 -20.42 26.91
C SER A 1099 -31.78 -20.08 25.90
N HIS A 1100 -31.40 -19.35 24.85
CA HIS A 1100 -32.30 -18.95 23.77
C HIS A 1100 -32.82 -20.13 22.92
N ALA A 1101 -31.99 -21.17 22.74
CA ALA A 1101 -32.35 -22.34 21.94
C ALA A 1101 -33.17 -23.38 22.73
N VAL A 1102 -33.14 -23.33 24.06
CA VAL A 1102 -33.72 -24.36 24.94
C VAL A 1102 -35.04 -23.97 25.59
N ALA A 1103 -35.45 -22.70 25.48
CA ALA A 1103 -36.64 -22.16 26.12
C ALA A 1103 -37.91 -22.99 25.83
N GLY A 1104 -38.09 -23.49 24.60
CA GLY A 1104 -39.22 -24.35 24.24
C GLY A 1104 -39.07 -25.84 24.55
N ALA A 1105 -37.86 -26.31 24.90
CA ALA A 1105 -37.53 -27.73 25.01
C ALA A 1105 -37.20 -28.19 26.44
N VAL A 1106 -36.73 -27.29 27.32
CA VAL A 1106 -36.47 -27.58 28.74
C VAL A 1106 -37.67 -27.12 29.56
N GLU A 1107 -38.14 -27.95 30.48
CA GLU A 1107 -39.28 -27.62 31.35
C GLU A 1107 -38.91 -26.59 32.44
N PRO A 1108 -39.84 -25.69 32.84
CA PRO A 1108 -39.66 -24.75 33.95
C PRO A 1108 -39.15 -25.39 35.23
N ARG A 1109 -39.62 -26.60 35.55
CA ARG A 1109 -39.16 -27.37 36.72
C ARG A 1109 -37.68 -27.71 36.62
N THR A 1110 -37.25 -28.35 35.53
CA THR A 1110 -35.83 -28.69 35.27
C THR A 1110 -34.96 -27.44 35.27
N PHE A 1111 -35.41 -26.35 34.63
CA PHE A 1111 -34.66 -25.10 34.60
C PHE A 1111 -34.52 -24.47 36.00
N LEU A 1112 -35.58 -24.50 36.81
CA LEU A 1112 -35.57 -24.05 38.19
C LEU A 1112 -34.61 -24.88 39.05
N ASP A 1113 -34.62 -26.21 38.92
CA ASP A 1113 -33.74 -27.09 39.67
C ASP A 1113 -32.25 -26.78 39.35
N VAL A 1114 -31.91 -26.49 38.08
CA VAL A 1114 -30.55 -26.04 37.70
C VAL A 1114 -30.19 -24.68 38.33
N VAL A 1115 -31.12 -23.72 38.34
CA VAL A 1115 -30.93 -22.40 38.97
C VAL A 1115 -30.73 -22.51 40.48
N GLU A 1116 -31.51 -23.36 41.16
CA GLU A 1116 -31.39 -23.60 42.60
C GLU A 1116 -30.03 -24.22 42.95
N ARG A 1117 -29.45 -25.03 42.06
CA ARG A 1117 -28.09 -25.55 42.24
C ARG A 1117 -27.01 -24.46 42.16
N PHE A 1118 -27.17 -23.43 41.33
CA PHE A 1118 -26.28 -22.26 41.35
C PHE A 1118 -26.42 -21.47 42.65
N ALA A 1119 -27.65 -21.26 43.12
CA ALA A 1119 -27.93 -20.53 44.36
C ALA A 1119 -27.36 -21.23 45.62
N ASN A 1120 -27.32 -22.57 45.60
CA ASN A 1120 -26.84 -23.42 46.69
C ASN A 1120 -25.35 -23.80 46.59
N SER A 1121 -24.61 -23.25 45.62
CA SER A 1121 -23.16 -23.48 45.46
C SER A 1121 -22.34 -22.78 46.55
N SER A 1122 -21.09 -23.23 46.77
CA SER A 1122 -20.20 -22.64 47.78
C SER A 1122 -19.92 -21.16 47.51
N ALA A 1123 -19.82 -20.35 48.58
CA ALA A 1123 -19.66 -18.89 48.48
C ALA A 1123 -18.44 -18.42 47.66
N GLU A 1124 -17.37 -19.23 47.58
CA GLU A 1124 -16.18 -18.90 46.77
C GLU A 1124 -16.36 -19.14 45.25
N SER A 1125 -17.38 -19.91 44.85
CA SER A 1125 -17.63 -20.30 43.45
C SER A 1125 -18.98 -19.82 42.91
N ARG A 1126 -19.82 -19.23 43.76
CA ARG A 1126 -21.19 -18.82 43.42
C ARG A 1126 -21.18 -17.65 42.43
N PRO A 1127 -21.93 -17.74 41.32
CA PRO A 1127 -22.15 -16.61 40.40
C PRO A 1127 -22.79 -15.42 41.10
N ASP A 1128 -22.60 -14.22 40.54
CA ASP A 1128 -23.29 -13.06 41.08
C ASP A 1128 -24.83 -13.17 40.90
N ASP A 1129 -25.58 -12.58 41.83
CA ASP A 1129 -27.05 -12.69 41.82
C ASP A 1129 -27.67 -12.02 40.57
N ALA A 1130 -26.96 -11.04 39.98
CA ALA A 1130 -27.40 -10.33 38.78
C ALA A 1130 -27.29 -11.18 37.51
N SER A 1131 -26.24 -11.98 37.37
CA SER A 1131 -26.02 -12.95 36.29
C SER A 1131 -27.03 -14.08 36.38
N ILE A 1132 -27.33 -14.57 37.59
CA ILE A 1132 -28.39 -15.57 37.80
C ILE A 1132 -29.76 -14.99 37.40
N GLU A 1133 -30.05 -13.75 37.79
CA GLU A 1133 -31.29 -13.06 37.41
C GLU A 1133 -31.36 -12.83 35.89
N GLY A 1134 -30.26 -12.43 35.24
CA GLY A 1134 -30.15 -12.30 33.79
C GLY A 1134 -30.40 -13.61 33.05
N PHE A 1135 -29.86 -14.72 33.55
CA PHE A 1135 -30.09 -16.06 33.01
C PHE A 1135 -31.55 -16.50 33.07
N ILE A 1136 -32.22 -16.26 34.20
CA ILE A 1136 -33.66 -16.53 34.36
C ILE A 1136 -34.47 -15.65 33.41
N THR A 1137 -34.09 -14.38 33.28
CA THR A 1137 -34.78 -13.40 32.42
C THR A 1137 -34.70 -13.80 30.95
N ALA A 1138 -33.54 -14.23 30.46
CA ALA A 1138 -33.37 -14.67 29.07
C ALA A 1138 -34.27 -15.88 28.74
N TYR A 1139 -34.34 -16.88 29.64
CA TYR A 1139 -35.20 -18.05 29.47
C TYR A 1139 -36.70 -17.70 29.45
N LEU A 1140 -37.14 -16.80 30.35
CA LEU A 1140 -38.54 -16.37 30.44
C LEU A 1140 -38.97 -15.50 29.24
N ALA A 1141 -38.09 -14.59 28.79
CA ALA A 1141 -38.34 -13.73 27.63
C ALA A 1141 -38.62 -14.56 26.36
N ASP A 1142 -37.82 -15.60 26.13
CA ASP A 1142 -37.97 -16.46 24.94
C ASP A 1142 -39.18 -17.41 25.02
N ARG A 1143 -39.75 -17.61 26.20
CA ARG A 1143 -41.06 -18.25 26.39
C ARG A 1143 -42.24 -17.28 26.20
N GLY A 1144 -41.96 -16.02 25.86
CA GLY A 1144 -42.98 -14.97 25.71
C GLY A 1144 -43.59 -14.52 27.05
N VAL A 1145 -42.89 -14.76 28.17
CA VAL A 1145 -43.30 -14.29 29.50
C VAL A 1145 -42.71 -12.89 29.72
N ASP A 1146 -43.55 -11.87 29.62
CA ASP A 1146 -43.12 -10.47 29.77
C ASP A 1146 -42.88 -10.12 31.25
N ILE A 1147 -41.66 -9.68 31.57
CA ILE A 1147 -41.23 -9.30 32.92
C ILE A 1147 -41.26 -7.74 33.07
N ALA A 1148 -41.62 -6.98 32.03
CA ALA A 1148 -41.38 -5.54 32.03
C ALA A 1148 -42.33 -4.69 32.92
N ALA A 1149 -41.68 -4.02 33.87
CA ALA A 1149 -41.96 -2.66 34.37
C ALA A 1149 -43.32 -2.39 35.06
N GLY A 1150 -43.55 -3.00 36.23
CA GLY A 1150 -44.58 -2.50 37.16
C GLY A 1150 -45.10 -3.48 38.21
N GLY A 1151 -44.79 -4.77 38.09
CA GLY A 1151 -45.19 -5.79 39.07
C GLY A 1151 -44.10 -6.06 40.11
N THR A 1152 -44.47 -6.19 41.39
CA THR A 1152 -43.58 -6.47 42.54
C THR A 1152 -42.96 -7.88 42.57
N SER A 1153 -42.96 -8.63 41.47
CA SER A 1153 -42.47 -10.02 41.43
C SER A 1153 -41.11 -10.09 40.73
N SER A 1154 -40.10 -10.64 41.41
CA SER A 1154 -38.76 -10.85 40.84
C SER A 1154 -38.77 -11.99 39.80
N ALA A 1155 -37.86 -11.98 38.82
CA ALA A 1155 -37.78 -13.04 37.81
C ALA A 1155 -37.67 -14.47 38.41
N PRO A 1156 -36.94 -14.70 39.52
CA PRO A 1156 -36.97 -15.98 40.26
C PRO A 1156 -38.36 -16.38 40.78
N ASP A 1157 -39.18 -15.43 41.25
CA ASP A 1157 -40.52 -15.72 41.77
C ASP A 1157 -41.49 -16.12 40.66
N VAL A 1158 -41.35 -15.53 39.47
CA VAL A 1158 -42.14 -15.88 38.28
C VAL A 1158 -41.79 -17.30 37.81
N LEU A 1159 -40.50 -17.64 37.76
CA LEU A 1159 -40.05 -18.99 37.40
C LEU A 1159 -40.59 -20.06 38.39
N ARG A 1160 -40.57 -19.79 39.70
CA ARG A 1160 -41.14 -20.71 40.72
C ARG A 1160 -42.64 -20.95 40.55
N ARG A 1161 -43.41 -19.93 40.19
CA ARG A 1161 -44.85 -20.08 39.92
C ARG A 1161 -45.09 -20.93 38.67
N LEU A 1162 -44.35 -20.68 37.59
CA LEU A 1162 -44.45 -21.45 36.35
C LEU A 1162 -44.10 -22.93 36.54
N ALA A 1163 -43.12 -23.24 37.40
CA ALA A 1163 -42.80 -24.61 37.77
C ALA A 1163 -43.92 -25.26 38.62
N GLY A 1164 -44.51 -24.53 39.58
CA GLY A 1164 -45.60 -25.04 40.43
C GLY A 1164 -46.92 -25.30 39.69
N GLU A 1165 -47.29 -24.47 38.72
CA GLU A 1165 -48.49 -24.67 37.89
C GLU A 1165 -48.41 -25.93 36.99
N GLN A 1166 -47.21 -26.43 36.70
CA GLN A 1166 -47.00 -27.69 35.98
C GLN A 1166 -47.18 -28.91 36.87
N ASP A 1167 -46.70 -28.87 38.12
CA ASP A 1167 -46.84 -29.98 39.08
C ASP A 1167 -48.32 -30.29 39.35
N GLU A 1168 -49.18 -29.27 39.39
CA GLU A 1168 -50.64 -29.43 39.52
C GLU A 1168 -51.30 -30.04 38.27
N ARG A 1169 -50.77 -29.81 37.06
CA ARG A 1169 -51.28 -30.42 35.82
C ARG A 1169 -50.84 -31.88 35.68
N HIS A 1170 -49.60 -32.22 36.02
CA HIS A 1170 -49.11 -33.60 35.97
C HIS A 1170 -49.78 -34.51 37.02
N GLN A 1171 -50.17 -33.97 38.18
CA GLN A 1171 -50.97 -34.70 39.17
C GLN A 1171 -52.46 -34.86 38.79
N SER A 1172 -52.95 -34.12 37.79
CA SER A 1172 -54.31 -34.25 37.27
C SER A 1172 -54.44 -35.23 36.08
N ASP A 1173 -53.34 -35.56 35.41
CA ASP A 1173 -53.30 -36.46 34.23
C ASP A 1173 -52.73 -37.87 34.53
N ALA A 1174 -52.27 -38.13 35.77
CA ALA A 1174 -51.87 -39.45 36.30
C ALA A 1174 -52.98 -40.04 37.20
#